data_AF-A0A857NH56-F1
#
_entry.id   AF-A0A857NH56-F1
#
_cell.length_a   1.000
_cell.length_b   1.000
_cell.length_c   1.000
_cell.angle_alpha   90.00
_cell.angle_beta   90.00
_cell.angle_gamma   90.00
#
_symmetry.space_group_name_H-M   'P 1'
#
loop_
_entity.id
_entity.type
_entity.pdbx_description
1 polymer ?
#
loop_
_entity_poly.entity_id
_entity_poly.type
_entity_poly.pdbx_seq_one_letter_code
_entity_poly.pdbx_strand_id
1 'polypeptide(L)'
;MIKKLALSILTILSILFIASPVQAESSLSFTFPVRVPATKQLEYLGLPQRINQLATPSATPVTWLLNYDTLTSATASAYFTDLNLSPEQELGVLLEITPVFLENVGLPRAINPSTAHLINSYHPEVRYQIIDQYFSLFKQLFGHNPRVVAAPYLDALSLSYLADHYGVKAALLNLPSSGNLTLDHYFPYPYFPSKHNTLVPSPDRDQAINIMVSFWQGLPSNSDFVSLLSNPRHQSSLISFGLEESLTADQQLEVLPDLFTSLSSLDSLTTVGDFADHFITYNPLTTPTYLSSGNQFTIYASPHYFLTLDRQKSQLTSLVFYNHHETEAFLFDRNPNAFLNLNTYPLVTPDQPISLSTPLLDYTLTQDSSFSYTLSFTDYFINLKPKSFTTNLNLNLPSHPQVNLITSGANQTFSATSWRPYYTPLFTSILNITKLIALFLFLAYLFKYPPKRLFKLISRHFTTFIILLFGTFIWSLTISRSGSLTPYGLSFWGPHSHDALFHLSLIESFKQSLYPLINPNLIDTTIHNYHLLYDYLLALLSLLLNIPSLDLYFRLIPPLLAFFIGLTSFTLLRRWRYSPSQARLSLVFVYLTGSLGFIPHFFQKGTLWGGESIFWMQQNISTLINPPFALSLLLLLVFLNLYHSWHDSLSLKRLLILSLIGALLIQAKAYASVLLIFALFAHLSLSVVTTRRISFSKLLLPAFLLVFSVLLFLPTYASSGSLFQFAPLWFIRSLVSAQDRLNLESFASAWQVYQATDQYPKLLLVHITLTLVYLLGNLGIRVLALPAWWQSFFKSASQPLVAWIILAGLAVPFVFIQSGNSWNSIQFSYYSLFFLSLLLGPPVASFLSRSHTLPKFLSLLLLITFLTLPTTIGTLKEYASLKPSTSITHQELRVLDYLSRQPHSRVITPVHSRTRRHPYSTPIPVHASDSTAYVPALTGHQALFADEVNLEIMDYSYQKIRQNNLRFYNTTDYIFPTDFVRQNQIEYIYQTSQDHMNTKDLSTHFDTIFTSGNYSLLTPKIK
;
A
#
# COMPACT_ATOMS: atom_id res chain seq x y z
N MET A 1 42.97 27.56 -9.33
CA MET A 1 43.04 27.03 -7.96
C MET A 1 41.97 25.99 -7.68
N ILE A 2 40.68 26.29 -7.87
CA ILE A 2 39.56 25.35 -7.61
C ILE A 2 39.57 24.09 -8.49
N LYS A 3 39.96 24.17 -9.77
CA LYS A 3 40.15 22.99 -10.65
C LYS A 3 41.33 22.10 -10.24
N LYS A 4 42.39 22.67 -9.66
CA LYS A 4 43.53 21.89 -9.14
C LYS A 4 43.19 21.27 -7.79
N LEU A 5 42.43 21.97 -6.94
CA LEU A 5 41.88 21.43 -5.69
C LEU A 5 40.89 20.27 -5.95
N ALA A 6 40.02 20.38 -6.96
CA ALA A 6 39.11 19.31 -7.36
C ALA A 6 39.85 18.09 -7.95
N LEU A 7 40.91 18.31 -8.74
CA LEU A 7 41.70 17.22 -9.29
C LEU A 7 42.53 16.52 -8.21
N SER A 8 43.13 17.27 -7.26
CA SER A 8 43.86 16.73 -6.11
C SER A 8 42.97 16.01 -5.09
N ILE A 9 41.73 16.48 -4.90
CA ILE A 9 40.72 15.77 -4.09
C ILE A 9 40.28 14.49 -4.80
N LEU A 10 40.15 14.48 -6.14
CA LEU A 10 39.88 13.26 -6.90
C LEU A 10 41.04 12.25 -6.87
N THR A 11 42.31 12.70 -6.94
CA THR A 11 43.47 11.79 -6.86
C THR A 11 43.68 11.25 -5.44
N ILE A 12 43.42 12.04 -4.40
CA ILE A 12 43.51 11.60 -3.00
C ILE A 12 42.34 10.68 -2.64
N LEU A 13 41.13 10.88 -3.20
CA LEU A 13 40.01 9.95 -3.04
C LEU A 13 40.20 8.62 -3.79
N SER A 14 40.92 8.60 -4.91
CA SER A 14 41.23 7.34 -5.63
C SER A 14 42.36 6.52 -5.00
N ILE A 15 43.18 7.11 -4.11
CA ILE A 15 44.27 6.40 -3.42
C ILE A 15 43.84 5.91 -2.02
N LEU A 16 42.70 6.39 -1.49
CA LEU A 16 42.12 5.93 -0.21
C LEU A 16 41.16 4.73 -0.33
N PHE A 17 40.99 4.15 -1.52
CA PHE A 17 40.10 3.00 -1.77
C PHE A 17 40.79 1.78 -2.40
N ILE A 18 42.07 1.60 -2.13
CA ILE A 18 42.71 0.29 -2.33
C ILE A 18 42.97 -0.27 -0.94
N ALA A 19 41.89 -0.77 -0.30
CA ALA A 19 42.08 -1.79 0.71
C ALA A 19 42.69 -2.98 -0.02
N SER A 20 43.96 -3.27 0.23
CA SER A 20 44.55 -4.56 -0.09
C SER A 20 43.59 -5.63 0.44
N PRO A 21 43.27 -6.71 -0.30
CA PRO A 21 42.53 -7.83 0.25
C PRO A 21 43.40 -8.43 1.36
N VAL A 22 43.15 -8.02 2.60
CA VAL A 22 43.73 -8.68 3.76
C VAL A 22 43.02 -10.03 3.87
N GLN A 23 43.82 -11.07 3.95
CA GLN A 23 43.41 -12.45 4.13
C GLN A 23 42.60 -12.53 5.43
N ALA A 24 41.27 -12.43 5.32
CA ALA A 24 40.40 -12.48 6.47
C ALA A 24 40.39 -13.89 7.04
N GLU A 25 40.77 -14.02 8.31
CA GLU A 25 40.73 -15.29 9.04
C GLU A 25 39.28 -15.64 9.38
N SER A 26 38.91 -16.91 9.26
CA SER A 26 37.65 -17.44 9.75
C SER A 26 37.67 -17.43 11.27
N SER A 27 36.62 -16.89 11.92
CA SER A 27 36.54 -16.84 13.38
C SER A 27 35.36 -17.63 13.91
N LEU A 28 35.53 -18.19 15.10
CA LEU A 28 34.53 -18.94 15.82
C LEU A 28 34.04 -18.11 17.01
N SER A 29 32.73 -18.04 17.21
CA SER A 29 32.15 -17.40 18.40
C SER A 29 31.35 -18.40 19.19
N PHE A 30 31.41 -18.23 20.51
CA PHE A 30 30.68 -19.05 21.44
C PHE A 30 29.67 -18.19 22.20
N THR A 31 28.39 -18.52 22.04
CA THR A 31 27.26 -17.74 22.55
C THR A 31 26.47 -18.55 23.57
N PHE A 32 26.08 -17.89 24.65
CA PHE A 32 25.29 -18.51 25.71
C PHE A 32 23.96 -17.79 25.92
N PRO A 33 22.84 -18.36 25.47
CA PRO A 33 21.52 -17.87 25.86
C PRO A 33 21.30 -18.11 27.35
N VAL A 34 20.85 -17.09 28.06
CA VAL A 34 20.50 -17.19 29.48
C VAL A 34 19.01 -16.94 29.62
N ARG A 35 18.29 -18.00 30.00
CA ARG A 35 16.85 -18.03 30.24
C ARG A 35 16.61 -18.44 31.69
N VAL A 36 16.45 -17.47 32.59
CA VAL A 36 16.12 -17.75 33.99
C VAL A 36 14.62 -17.53 34.19
N PRO A 37 13.81 -18.58 34.39
CA PRO A 37 12.39 -18.40 34.72
C PRO A 37 12.24 -17.79 36.10
N ALA A 38 11.31 -16.85 36.26
CA ALA A 38 11.07 -16.16 37.53
C ALA A 38 10.77 -17.12 38.71
N THR A 39 10.26 -18.33 38.44
CA THR A 39 9.84 -19.32 39.44
C THR A 39 10.90 -20.36 39.82
N LYS A 40 12.06 -20.41 39.14
CA LYS A 40 13.12 -21.43 39.36
C LYS A 40 14.52 -20.83 39.37
N GLN A 41 14.70 -19.70 40.05
CA GLN A 41 15.90 -18.86 39.94
C GLN A 41 17.21 -19.54 40.40
N LEU A 42 17.19 -20.33 41.49
CA LEU A 42 18.40 -21.01 42.00
C LEU A 42 18.85 -22.19 41.14
N GLU A 43 17.92 -22.91 40.48
CA GLU A 43 18.25 -24.07 39.63
C GLU A 43 18.95 -23.62 38.32
N TYR A 44 18.69 -22.40 37.84
CA TYR A 44 19.12 -21.95 36.52
C TYR A 44 20.38 -21.06 36.52
N LEU A 45 20.93 -20.69 37.68
CA LEU A 45 22.22 -19.98 37.77
C LEU A 45 23.44 -20.90 37.76
N GLY A 46 23.28 -22.19 38.05
CA GLY A 46 24.39 -23.15 38.08
C GLY A 46 25.13 -23.26 36.74
N LEU A 47 24.39 -23.15 35.62
CA LEU A 47 24.96 -23.20 34.28
C LEU A 47 25.78 -21.94 33.93
N PRO A 48 25.26 -20.69 34.03
CA PRO A 48 26.08 -19.49 33.88
C PRO A 48 27.30 -19.43 34.80
N GLN A 49 27.15 -19.87 36.06
CA GLN A 49 28.27 -19.92 37.01
C GLN A 49 29.35 -20.90 36.56
N ARG A 50 28.96 -22.10 36.12
CA ARG A 50 29.91 -23.12 35.66
C ARG A 50 30.63 -22.71 34.39
N ILE A 51 29.92 -22.11 33.44
CA ILE A 51 30.50 -21.57 32.20
C ILE A 51 31.53 -20.50 32.53
N ASN A 52 31.19 -19.52 33.39
CA ASN A 52 32.13 -18.46 33.76
C ASN A 52 33.38 -19.00 34.48
N GLN A 53 33.22 -20.02 35.34
CA GLN A 53 34.34 -20.71 35.99
C GLN A 53 35.28 -21.41 35.00
N LEU A 54 34.75 -21.93 33.88
CA LEU A 54 35.54 -22.61 32.85
C LEU A 54 36.17 -21.64 31.85
N ALA A 55 35.42 -20.60 31.43
CA ALA A 55 35.85 -19.66 30.40
C ALA A 55 36.91 -18.65 30.89
N THR A 56 36.81 -18.21 32.15
CA THR A 56 37.70 -17.15 32.68
C THR A 56 39.17 -17.58 32.75
N PRO A 57 39.52 -18.77 33.29
CA PRO A 57 40.93 -19.18 33.36
C PRO A 57 41.57 -19.47 32.00
N SER A 58 40.77 -19.89 31.01
CA SER A 58 41.23 -20.20 29.66
C SER A 58 41.16 -19.01 28.70
N ALA A 59 40.74 -17.82 29.18
CA ALA A 59 40.51 -16.63 28.37
C ALA A 59 39.64 -16.92 27.12
N THR A 60 38.68 -17.83 27.25
CA THR A 60 37.82 -18.23 26.13
C THR A 60 36.77 -17.16 25.87
N PRO A 61 36.69 -16.60 24.66
CA PRO A 61 35.71 -15.56 24.35
C PRO A 61 34.26 -16.04 24.50
N VAL A 62 33.43 -15.26 25.19
CA VAL A 62 32.02 -15.61 25.45
C VAL A 62 31.10 -14.41 25.23
N THR A 63 30.05 -14.61 24.43
CA THR A 63 28.94 -13.66 24.31
C THR A 63 27.73 -14.18 25.09
N TRP A 64 27.37 -13.52 26.20
CA TRP A 64 26.18 -13.83 27.00
C TRP A 64 24.94 -13.15 26.43
N LEU A 65 23.86 -13.89 26.19
CA LEU A 65 22.62 -13.37 25.62
C LEU A 65 21.51 -13.46 26.68
N LEU A 66 21.25 -12.36 27.40
CA LEU A 66 20.32 -12.33 28.52
C LEU A 66 18.89 -12.04 28.04
N ASN A 67 17.90 -12.87 28.40
CA ASN A 67 16.48 -12.60 28.09
C ASN A 67 15.82 -11.59 29.07
N TYR A 68 14.63 -11.06 28.74
CA TYR A 68 13.99 -10.00 29.56
C TYR A 68 13.67 -10.47 30.98
N ASP A 69 13.22 -11.71 31.12
CA ASP A 69 12.88 -12.31 32.41
C ASP A 69 14.14 -12.45 33.31
N THR A 70 15.31 -12.69 32.70
CA THR A 70 16.61 -12.69 33.40
C THR A 70 16.96 -11.30 33.95
N LEU A 71 16.69 -10.23 33.20
CA LEU A 71 16.97 -8.86 33.64
C LEU A 71 16.02 -8.37 34.75
N THR A 72 14.79 -8.87 34.78
CA THR A 72 13.80 -8.49 35.80
C THR A 72 13.85 -9.36 37.05
N SER A 73 14.54 -10.51 36.98
CA SER A 73 14.76 -11.40 38.12
C SER A 73 15.83 -10.84 39.06
N ALA A 74 15.46 -10.53 40.30
CA ALA A 74 16.37 -9.96 41.31
C ALA A 74 17.67 -10.76 41.52
N THR A 75 17.63 -12.10 41.52
CA THR A 75 18.83 -12.93 41.74
C THR A 75 19.74 -12.97 40.52
N ALA A 76 19.17 -13.18 39.33
CA ALA A 76 19.93 -13.26 38.09
C ALA A 76 20.50 -11.91 37.63
N SER A 77 19.72 -10.82 37.75
CA SER A 77 20.21 -9.48 37.44
C SER A 77 21.37 -9.10 38.36
N ALA A 78 21.26 -9.36 39.66
CA ALA A 78 22.35 -9.12 40.62
C ALA A 78 23.61 -9.92 40.25
N TYR A 79 23.46 -11.21 39.90
CA TYR A 79 24.60 -12.03 39.46
C TYR A 79 25.36 -11.39 38.29
N PHE A 80 24.67 -10.99 37.21
CA PHE A 80 25.33 -10.40 36.03
C PHE A 80 25.82 -8.96 36.25
N THR A 81 25.18 -8.19 37.14
CA THR A 81 25.66 -6.85 37.52
C THR A 81 26.94 -6.93 38.37
N ASP A 82 27.03 -7.94 39.25
CA ASP A 82 28.19 -8.16 40.12
C ASP A 82 29.28 -9.02 39.43
N LEU A 83 28.98 -9.61 38.27
CA LEU A 83 29.92 -10.41 37.50
C LEU A 83 31.02 -9.52 36.94
N ASN A 84 32.24 -9.66 37.46
CA ASN A 84 33.41 -9.00 36.90
C ASN A 84 33.81 -9.73 35.60
N LEU A 85 33.19 -9.36 34.48
CA LEU A 85 33.45 -9.93 33.17
C LEU A 85 34.92 -9.68 32.77
N SER A 86 35.59 -10.73 32.29
CA SER A 86 36.90 -10.56 31.66
C SER A 86 36.76 -9.83 30.32
N PRO A 87 37.84 -9.20 29.79
CA PRO A 87 37.78 -8.50 28.50
C PRO A 87 37.30 -9.35 27.32
N GLU A 88 37.43 -10.67 27.42
CA GLU A 88 37.02 -11.66 26.43
C GLU A 88 35.53 -12.03 26.54
N GLN A 89 34.79 -11.46 27.49
CA GLN A 89 33.36 -11.70 27.67
C GLN A 89 32.54 -10.44 27.45
N GLU A 90 31.38 -10.59 26.81
CA GLU A 90 30.45 -9.47 26.57
C GLU A 90 29.00 -9.83 26.91
N LEU A 91 28.20 -8.81 27.25
CA LEU A 91 26.76 -8.92 27.47
C LEU A 91 25.97 -8.41 26.25
N GLY A 92 25.07 -9.25 25.77
CA GLY A 92 24.09 -8.97 24.75
C GLY A 92 22.67 -9.30 25.21
N VAL A 93 21.71 -9.09 24.32
CA VAL A 93 20.28 -9.30 24.58
C VAL A 93 19.76 -10.49 23.80
N LEU A 94 18.99 -11.35 24.46
CA LEU A 94 18.14 -12.36 23.81
C LEU A 94 16.70 -11.84 23.74
N LEU A 95 16.32 -11.27 22.60
CA LEU A 95 15.01 -10.66 22.37
C LEU A 95 13.93 -11.73 22.13
N GLU A 96 13.59 -12.45 23.19
CA GLU A 96 12.46 -13.38 23.23
C GLU A 96 11.23 -12.69 23.82
N ILE A 97 10.15 -12.63 23.04
CA ILE A 97 8.92 -11.98 23.47
C ILE A 97 8.08 -12.99 24.25
N THR A 98 8.04 -12.84 25.58
CA THR A 98 7.23 -13.68 26.47
C THR A 98 5.92 -12.96 26.87
N PRO A 99 4.85 -13.69 27.22
CA PRO A 99 3.63 -13.07 27.75
C PRO A 99 3.89 -12.24 29.01
N VAL A 100 4.80 -12.69 29.87
CA VAL A 100 5.21 -12.02 31.11
C VAL A 100 5.88 -10.69 30.80
N PHE A 101 6.81 -10.67 29.83
CA PHE A 101 7.44 -9.44 29.37
C PHE A 101 6.40 -8.40 28.95
N LEU A 102 5.48 -8.75 28.03
CA LEU A 102 4.47 -7.80 27.53
C LEU A 102 3.54 -7.27 28.63
N GLU A 103 3.15 -8.13 29.57
CA GLU A 103 2.30 -7.75 30.70
C GLU A 103 3.01 -6.77 31.64
N ASN A 104 4.28 -7.01 31.96
CA ASN A 104 5.09 -6.13 32.81
C ASN A 104 5.22 -4.71 32.25
N VAL A 105 5.24 -4.55 30.92
CA VAL A 105 5.37 -3.25 30.26
C VAL A 105 4.05 -2.67 29.74
N GLY A 106 2.93 -3.34 29.96
CA GLY A 106 1.60 -2.90 29.53
C GLY A 106 1.41 -2.84 28.02
N LEU A 107 2.11 -3.70 27.25
CA LEU A 107 2.03 -3.76 25.79
C LEU A 107 1.03 -4.82 25.30
N PRO A 108 0.39 -4.61 24.14
CA PRO A 108 -0.59 -5.54 23.61
C PRO A 108 0.06 -6.86 23.19
N ARG A 109 -0.68 -7.97 23.36
CA ARG A 109 -0.30 -9.30 22.84
C ARG A 109 -0.27 -9.33 21.31
N ALA A 110 0.48 -10.27 20.75
CA ALA A 110 0.53 -10.49 19.31
C ALA A 110 -0.86 -10.74 18.72
N ILE A 111 -1.02 -10.39 17.45
CA ILE A 111 -2.26 -10.64 16.71
C ILE A 111 -2.51 -12.14 16.61
N ASN A 112 -1.48 -12.92 16.31
CA ASN A 112 -1.53 -14.37 16.27
C ASN A 112 -0.76 -14.97 17.45
N PRO A 113 -1.44 -15.71 18.34
CA PRO A 113 -0.79 -16.36 19.46
C PRO A 113 0.32 -17.35 19.06
N SER A 114 0.18 -18.07 17.93
CA SER A 114 1.18 -19.07 17.51
C SER A 114 2.50 -18.45 17.05
N THR A 115 2.51 -17.15 16.75
CA THR A 115 3.65 -16.41 16.21
C THR A 115 4.12 -15.33 17.18
N ALA A 116 3.58 -15.32 18.41
CA ALA A 116 3.77 -14.24 19.38
C ALA A 116 5.22 -14.04 19.83
N HIS A 117 6.07 -15.05 19.64
CA HIS A 117 7.50 -15.01 19.91
C HIS A 117 8.29 -14.22 18.85
N LEU A 118 7.69 -13.91 17.69
CA LEU A 118 8.33 -13.17 16.60
C LEU A 118 7.99 -11.68 16.67
N ILE A 119 9.00 -10.81 16.51
CA ILE A 119 8.80 -9.35 16.58
C ILE A 119 7.89 -8.84 15.45
N ASN A 120 7.93 -9.48 14.28
CA ASN A 120 7.11 -9.09 13.14
C ASN A 120 5.62 -9.48 13.24
N SER A 121 5.21 -10.15 14.33
CA SER A 121 3.81 -10.40 14.71
C SER A 121 3.12 -9.20 15.38
N TYR A 122 3.88 -8.15 15.67
CA TYR A 122 3.39 -6.91 16.27
C TYR A 122 3.38 -5.79 15.23
N HIS A 123 2.54 -4.77 15.44
CA HIS A 123 2.58 -3.55 14.62
C HIS A 123 3.92 -2.82 14.80
N PRO A 124 4.46 -2.14 13.77
CA PRO A 124 5.71 -1.36 13.84
C PRO A 124 5.87 -0.53 15.12
N GLU A 125 4.83 0.21 15.49
CA GLU A 125 4.81 1.09 16.66
C GLU A 125 5.03 0.30 17.97
N VAL A 126 4.45 -0.90 18.06
CA VAL A 126 4.58 -1.79 19.22
C VAL A 126 5.97 -2.44 19.25
N ARG A 127 6.57 -2.75 18.08
CA ARG A 127 7.93 -3.30 18.01
C ARG A 127 8.95 -2.35 18.60
N TYR A 128 8.87 -1.07 18.25
CA TYR A 128 9.73 -0.04 18.83
C TYR A 128 9.55 0.03 20.34
N GLN A 129 8.31 0.01 20.84
CA GLN A 129 8.05 0.00 22.28
C GLN A 129 8.62 -1.24 22.99
N ILE A 130 8.51 -2.42 22.39
CA ILE A 130 9.10 -3.66 22.92
C ILE A 130 10.62 -3.50 23.04
N ILE A 131 11.27 -3.04 21.96
CA ILE A 131 12.72 -2.80 21.94
C ILE A 131 13.09 -1.75 22.99
N ASP A 132 12.36 -0.64 23.06
CA ASP A 132 12.65 0.50 23.93
C ASP A 132 12.63 0.12 25.41
N GLN A 133 11.61 -0.62 25.83
CA GLN A 133 11.45 -1.05 27.21
C GLN A 133 12.58 -1.99 27.63
N TYR A 134 12.94 -2.93 26.76
CA TYR A 134 14.01 -3.88 27.04
C TYR A 134 15.37 -3.16 27.10
N PHE A 135 15.72 -2.39 26.07
CA PHE A 135 17.02 -1.74 25.99
C PHE A 135 17.20 -0.67 27.08
N SER A 136 16.13 0.00 27.49
CA SER A 136 16.17 0.93 28.63
C SER A 136 16.49 0.20 29.93
N LEU A 137 15.90 -0.98 30.17
CA LEU A 137 16.22 -1.81 31.33
C LEU A 137 17.67 -2.31 31.30
N PHE A 138 18.14 -2.80 30.15
CA PHE A 138 19.52 -3.25 29.98
C PHE A 138 20.50 -2.12 30.31
N LYS A 139 20.28 -0.92 29.74
CA LYS A 139 21.12 0.25 29.98
C LYS A 139 21.08 0.70 31.44
N GLN A 140 19.93 0.60 32.11
CA GLN A 140 19.81 0.91 33.53
C GLN A 140 20.66 -0.03 34.40
N LEU A 141 20.73 -1.32 34.05
CA LEU A 141 21.47 -2.33 34.81
C LEU A 141 22.98 -2.29 34.56
N PHE A 142 23.40 -2.09 33.31
CA PHE A 142 24.81 -2.23 32.91
C PHE A 142 25.49 -0.91 32.50
N GLY A 143 24.74 0.20 32.43
CA GLY A 143 25.27 1.53 32.10
C GLY A 143 25.54 1.79 30.62
N HIS A 144 25.39 0.79 29.75
CA HIS A 144 25.59 0.90 28.30
C HIS A 144 24.50 0.13 27.52
N ASN A 145 24.38 0.39 26.21
CA ASN A 145 23.53 -0.42 25.33
C ASN A 145 24.25 -1.73 24.95
N PRO A 146 23.52 -2.82 24.66
CA PRO A 146 24.14 -4.05 24.17
C PRO A 146 24.67 -3.87 22.73
N ARG A 147 25.81 -4.48 22.43
CA ARG A 147 26.38 -4.51 21.06
C ARG A 147 25.77 -5.62 20.21
N VAL A 148 25.30 -6.68 20.85
CA VAL A 148 24.80 -7.91 20.22
C VAL A 148 23.36 -8.15 20.65
N VAL A 149 22.52 -8.49 19.69
CA VAL A 149 21.16 -8.97 19.91
C VAL A 149 21.02 -10.35 19.26
N ALA A 150 20.33 -11.26 19.92
CA ALA A 150 19.87 -12.51 19.35
C ALA A 150 18.34 -12.58 19.44
N ALA A 151 17.68 -13.19 18.45
CA ALA A 151 16.24 -13.44 18.49
C ALA A 151 15.87 -14.59 17.55
N PRO A 152 14.67 -15.19 17.70
CA PRO A 152 14.15 -16.13 16.70
C PRO A 152 14.06 -15.51 15.29
N TYR A 153 13.62 -14.26 15.21
CA TYR A 153 13.62 -13.48 13.97
C TYR A 153 13.59 -11.98 14.26
N LEU A 154 14.32 -11.19 13.47
CA LEU A 154 14.25 -9.73 13.45
C LEU A 154 14.03 -9.28 12.01
N ASP A 155 12.98 -8.50 11.79
CA ASP A 155 12.69 -7.93 10.49
C ASP A 155 13.55 -6.68 10.23
N ALA A 156 13.68 -6.28 8.97
CA ALA A 156 14.55 -5.19 8.54
C ALA A 156 14.21 -3.87 9.24
N LEU A 157 12.92 -3.65 9.55
CA LEU A 157 12.47 -2.47 10.28
C LEU A 157 13.04 -2.46 11.72
N SER A 158 12.95 -3.58 12.43
CA SER A 158 13.46 -3.71 13.79
C SER A 158 14.99 -3.65 13.80
N LEU A 159 15.67 -4.28 12.84
CA LEU A 159 17.12 -4.21 12.71
C LEU A 159 17.63 -2.79 12.46
N SER A 160 16.97 -2.03 11.58
CA SER A 160 17.33 -0.62 11.35
C SER A 160 17.18 0.20 12.63
N TYR A 161 16.09 -0.03 13.38
CA TYR A 161 15.86 0.66 14.63
C TYR A 161 16.92 0.34 15.70
N LEU A 162 17.27 -0.94 15.85
CA LEU A 162 18.33 -1.40 16.75
C LEU A 162 19.70 -0.79 16.39
N ALA A 163 20.04 -0.78 15.11
CA ALA A 163 21.30 -0.21 14.62
C ALA A 163 21.37 1.31 14.81
N ASP A 164 20.34 2.03 14.36
CA ASP A 164 20.33 3.50 14.30
C ASP A 164 20.07 4.15 15.67
N HIS A 165 19.21 3.56 16.50
CA HIS A 165 18.81 4.13 17.79
C HIS A 165 19.69 3.65 18.95
N TYR A 166 20.07 2.36 18.95
CA TYR A 166 20.80 1.75 20.06
C TYR A 166 22.27 1.48 19.77
N GLY A 167 22.70 1.55 18.51
CA GLY A 167 24.09 1.31 18.11
C GLY A 167 24.48 -0.17 18.08
N VAL A 168 23.49 -1.08 18.00
CA VAL A 168 23.72 -2.53 17.92
C VAL A 168 24.54 -2.86 16.67
N LYS A 169 25.55 -3.71 16.83
CA LYS A 169 26.54 -4.08 15.80
C LYS A 169 26.28 -5.44 15.20
N ALA A 170 25.71 -6.36 15.96
CA ALA A 170 25.42 -7.72 15.51
C ALA A 170 24.01 -8.16 15.87
N ALA A 171 23.36 -8.86 14.94
CA ALA A 171 22.12 -9.59 15.14
C ALA A 171 22.34 -11.07 14.82
N LEU A 172 22.05 -11.94 15.79
CA LEU A 172 22.05 -13.38 15.63
C LEU A 172 20.62 -13.89 15.50
N LEU A 173 20.30 -14.52 14.37
CA LEU A 173 19.00 -15.15 14.15
C LEU A 173 19.10 -16.63 14.52
N ASN A 174 18.21 -17.09 15.40
CA ASN A 174 18.11 -18.50 15.77
C ASN A 174 16.89 -19.12 15.08
N LEU A 175 17.11 -20.15 14.27
CA LEU A 175 16.06 -20.86 13.55
C LEU A 175 15.45 -21.91 14.50
N PRO A 176 14.25 -21.73 15.06
CA PRO A 176 13.65 -22.76 15.89
C PRO A 176 13.46 -24.03 15.06
N SER A 177 14.04 -25.15 15.51
CA SER A 177 13.90 -26.48 14.92
C SER A 177 12.48 -27.05 15.09
N SER A 178 11.67 -26.46 15.97
CA SER A 178 10.27 -26.79 16.21
C SER A 178 9.37 -25.55 16.01
N GLY A 179 8.58 -25.52 14.93
CA GLY A 179 7.58 -24.47 14.72
C GLY A 179 6.98 -24.45 13.31
N ASN A 180 5.94 -23.62 13.10
CA ASN A 180 5.35 -23.34 11.79
C ASN A 180 6.19 -22.35 10.95
N LEU A 181 7.45 -22.08 11.32
CA LEU A 181 8.35 -21.15 10.64
C LEU A 181 9.31 -21.91 9.73
N THR A 182 9.27 -21.63 8.43
CA THR A 182 10.26 -22.12 7.46
C THR A 182 11.06 -20.93 6.91
N LEU A 183 12.38 -21.12 6.81
CA LEU A 183 13.34 -20.16 6.28
C LEU A 183 14.22 -20.86 5.24
N ASP A 184 13.86 -20.68 3.97
CA ASP A 184 14.62 -21.15 2.82
C ASP A 184 15.27 -19.96 2.10
N HIS A 185 16.35 -20.24 1.37
CA HIS A 185 16.98 -19.29 0.44
C HIS A 185 17.52 -18.02 1.12
N TYR A 186 17.88 -18.09 2.40
CA TYR A 186 18.56 -17.01 3.12
C TYR A 186 20.05 -16.98 2.81
N PHE A 187 20.70 -15.85 3.07
CA PHE A 187 22.14 -15.70 2.89
C PHE A 187 22.89 -16.35 4.08
N PRO A 188 23.68 -17.43 3.89
CA PRO A 188 24.12 -18.29 4.99
C PRO A 188 25.41 -17.84 5.69
N TYR A 189 26.00 -16.71 5.28
CA TYR A 189 27.24 -16.16 5.84
C TYR A 189 26.96 -14.81 6.49
N PRO A 190 27.85 -14.27 7.36
CA PRO A 190 27.68 -12.93 7.89
C PRO A 190 27.50 -11.87 6.81
N TYR A 191 26.57 -10.94 7.01
CA TYR A 191 26.22 -9.97 5.98
C TYR A 191 25.60 -8.70 6.55
N PHE A 192 25.58 -7.65 5.75
CA PHE A 192 24.70 -6.52 6.01
C PHE A 192 23.34 -6.79 5.38
N PRO A 193 22.24 -6.80 6.14
CA PRO A 193 20.92 -7.02 5.58
C PRO A 193 20.46 -5.78 4.80
N SER A 194 19.55 -6.00 3.86
CA SER A 194 18.84 -4.93 3.16
C SER A 194 17.90 -4.18 4.12
N LYS A 195 17.75 -2.87 3.91
CA LYS A 195 16.73 -2.02 4.57
C LYS A 195 15.28 -2.49 4.33
N HIS A 196 15.08 -3.40 3.39
CA HIS A 196 13.75 -3.89 3.00
C HIS A 196 13.44 -5.30 3.51
N ASN A 197 14.45 -6.16 3.66
CA ASN A 197 14.27 -7.54 4.09
C ASN A 197 15.57 -8.06 4.73
N THR A 198 15.46 -8.58 5.96
CA THR A 198 16.57 -9.13 6.73
C THR A 198 17.24 -10.28 6.02
N LEU A 199 16.52 -11.16 5.35
CA LEU A 199 17.07 -12.33 4.69
C LEU A 199 17.75 -12.01 3.36
N VAL A 200 17.61 -10.78 2.87
CA VAL A 200 18.23 -10.32 1.64
C VAL A 200 19.52 -9.57 1.98
N PRO A 201 20.68 -10.02 1.47
CA PRO A 201 21.93 -9.33 1.70
C PRO A 201 21.97 -8.00 0.93
N SER A 202 22.51 -6.95 1.54
CA SER A 202 22.62 -5.65 0.89
C SER A 202 23.69 -5.66 -0.22
N PRO A 203 23.38 -5.15 -1.43
CA PRO A 203 24.34 -5.06 -2.52
C PRO A 203 25.31 -3.88 -2.37
N ASP A 204 24.94 -2.87 -1.57
CA ASP A 204 25.68 -1.62 -1.43
C ASP A 204 25.33 -0.89 -0.13
N ARG A 205 26.06 0.21 0.12
CA ARG A 205 25.90 1.03 1.31
C ARG A 205 24.54 1.71 1.43
N ASP A 206 23.90 2.06 0.31
CA ASP A 206 22.64 2.81 0.33
C ASP A 206 21.48 1.91 0.77
N GLN A 207 21.57 0.62 0.45
CA GLN A 207 20.59 -0.39 0.82
C GLN A 207 20.90 -1.11 2.14
N ALA A 208 22.11 -0.95 2.71
CA ALA A 208 22.54 -1.69 3.91
C ALA A 208 22.00 -1.10 5.20
N ILE A 209 21.56 -1.95 6.12
CA ILE A 209 21.45 -1.61 7.54
C ILE A 209 22.83 -1.76 8.18
N ASN A 210 23.23 -0.83 9.04
CA ASN A 210 24.54 -0.85 9.71
C ASN A 210 24.59 -1.83 10.88
N ILE A 211 24.29 -3.09 10.61
CA ILE A 211 24.30 -4.21 11.55
C ILE A 211 24.70 -5.47 10.80
N MET A 212 25.61 -6.25 11.38
CA MET A 212 25.94 -7.56 10.84
C MET A 212 24.85 -8.55 11.26
N VAL A 213 24.25 -9.26 10.30
CA VAL A 213 23.39 -10.40 10.56
C VAL A 213 24.20 -11.68 10.38
N SER A 214 24.05 -12.62 11.31
CA SER A 214 24.53 -14.00 11.17
C SER A 214 23.50 -14.96 11.79
N PHE A 215 23.66 -16.25 11.50
CA PHE A 215 22.79 -17.29 12.03
C PHE A 215 23.48 -18.05 13.15
N TRP A 216 22.73 -18.32 14.21
CA TRP A 216 23.18 -19.13 15.34
C TRP A 216 22.81 -20.60 15.06
N GLN A 217 23.78 -21.51 15.25
CA GLN A 217 23.61 -22.96 15.15
C GLN A 217 23.71 -23.64 16.53
N GLY A 218 22.97 -24.73 16.71
CA GLY A 218 23.13 -25.60 17.87
C GLY A 218 24.51 -26.28 17.90
N LEU A 219 24.90 -26.76 19.09
CA LEU A 219 26.18 -27.47 19.26
C LEU A 219 26.23 -28.75 18.40
N PRO A 220 27.27 -28.94 17.56
CA PRO A 220 27.45 -30.16 16.77
C PRO A 220 27.85 -31.37 17.63
N SER A 221 27.75 -32.58 17.07
CA SER A 221 28.36 -33.76 17.66
C SER A 221 29.90 -33.69 17.61
N ASN A 222 30.61 -34.37 18.51
CA ASN A 222 32.09 -34.32 18.61
C ASN A 222 32.81 -34.66 17.28
N SER A 223 32.25 -35.53 16.43
CA SER A 223 32.83 -35.87 15.12
C SER A 223 32.64 -34.77 14.07
N ASP A 224 31.56 -34.00 14.17
CA ASP A 224 31.27 -32.91 13.23
C ASP A 224 32.15 -31.68 13.52
N PHE A 225 32.47 -31.46 14.80
CA PHE A 225 33.30 -30.35 15.27
C PHE A 225 34.67 -30.33 14.59
N VAL A 226 35.35 -31.48 14.51
CA VAL A 226 36.66 -31.62 13.85
C VAL A 226 36.55 -31.44 12.33
N SER A 227 35.44 -31.88 11.71
CA SER A 227 35.22 -31.74 10.27
C SER A 227 34.99 -30.29 9.85
N LEU A 228 34.24 -29.52 10.65
CA LEU A 228 33.97 -28.09 10.47
C LEU A 228 35.24 -27.24 10.52
N LEU A 229 36.18 -27.62 11.40
CA LEU A 229 37.47 -26.97 11.57
C LEU A 229 38.48 -27.31 10.45
N SER A 230 38.27 -28.42 9.74
CA SER A 230 39.22 -28.97 8.76
C SER A 230 39.00 -28.53 7.30
N ASN A 231 38.08 -27.59 7.05
CA ASN A 231 37.71 -27.15 5.69
C ASN A 231 38.07 -25.67 5.45
N PRO A 232 39.35 -25.35 5.15
CA PRO A 232 39.83 -23.99 5.15
C PRO A 232 39.68 -23.36 3.77
N ARG A 233 38.54 -22.71 3.49
CA ARG A 233 38.40 -21.66 2.46
C ARG A 233 37.40 -20.59 2.84
N HIS A 234 37.43 -20.14 4.09
CA HIS A 234 36.54 -19.10 4.58
C HIS A 234 37.30 -17.79 4.77
N GLN A 235 37.06 -16.80 3.91
CA GLN A 235 37.42 -15.42 4.21
C GLN A 235 36.22 -14.78 4.95
N SER A 236 36.42 -14.29 6.17
CA SER A 236 35.41 -13.55 6.97
C SER A 236 34.12 -14.32 7.34
N SER A 237 34.20 -15.60 7.73
CA SER A 237 33.03 -16.34 8.24
C SER A 237 33.00 -16.33 9.77
N LEU A 238 31.82 -16.08 10.35
CA LEU A 238 31.51 -16.30 11.75
C LEU A 238 30.61 -17.52 11.85
N ILE A 239 31.04 -18.52 12.63
CA ILE A 239 30.16 -19.61 13.06
C ILE A 239 29.89 -19.39 14.54
N SER A 240 28.62 -19.29 14.91
CA SER A 240 28.18 -19.06 16.28
C SER A 240 27.48 -20.29 16.82
N PHE A 241 28.04 -20.87 17.88
CA PHE A 241 27.47 -22.02 18.57
C PHE A 241 26.82 -21.61 19.88
N GLY A 242 25.78 -22.32 20.28
CA GLY A 242 25.18 -22.18 21.61
C GLY A 242 24.52 -23.46 22.12
N LEU A 243 24.31 -23.54 23.43
CA LEU A 243 23.63 -24.65 24.08
C LEU A 243 22.13 -24.62 23.72
N GLU A 244 21.65 -25.71 23.12
CA GLU A 244 20.26 -25.88 22.66
C GLU A 244 19.30 -26.19 23.82
N GLU A 245 18.02 -25.82 23.66
CA GLU A 245 16.93 -26.13 24.61
C GLU A 245 16.64 -27.62 24.76
N SER A 246 17.10 -28.45 23.82
CA SER A 246 16.85 -29.89 23.79
C SER A 246 17.59 -30.67 24.87
N LEU A 247 18.58 -30.07 25.53
CA LEU A 247 19.33 -30.66 26.64
C LEU A 247 18.84 -30.11 27.98
N THR A 248 18.67 -30.98 28.98
CA THR A 248 18.43 -30.53 30.35
C THR A 248 19.65 -29.79 30.91
N ALA A 249 19.45 -28.94 31.92
CA ALA A 249 20.56 -28.23 32.57
C ALA A 249 21.67 -29.19 33.04
N ASP A 250 21.30 -30.38 33.53
CA ASP A 250 22.26 -31.42 33.95
C ASP A 250 23.04 -32.00 32.77
N GLN A 251 22.37 -32.29 31.64
CA GLN A 251 23.04 -32.77 30.41
C GLN A 251 23.99 -31.73 29.83
N GLN A 252 23.60 -30.45 29.87
CA GLN A 252 24.46 -29.36 29.43
C GLN A 252 25.71 -29.25 30.32
N LEU A 253 25.53 -29.31 31.65
CA LEU A 253 26.65 -29.27 32.61
C LEU A 253 27.65 -30.41 32.43
N GLU A 254 27.20 -31.60 31.98
CA GLU A 254 28.07 -32.77 31.74
C GLU A 254 29.00 -32.58 30.54
N VAL A 255 28.55 -31.91 29.48
CA VAL A 255 29.32 -31.74 28.22
C VAL A 255 30.27 -30.54 28.25
N LEU A 256 30.03 -29.57 29.14
CA LEU A 256 30.82 -28.32 29.19
C LEU A 256 32.33 -28.51 29.35
N PRO A 257 32.86 -29.37 30.26
CA PRO A 257 34.31 -29.48 30.45
C PRO A 257 35.06 -29.95 29.18
N ASP A 258 34.53 -30.95 28.48
CA ASP A 258 35.13 -31.49 27.24
C ASP A 258 35.05 -30.47 26.10
N LEU A 259 33.94 -29.74 26.03
CA LEU A 259 33.76 -28.66 25.07
C LEU A 259 34.77 -27.53 25.29
N PHE A 260 34.92 -27.02 26.51
CA PHE A 260 35.89 -25.96 26.81
C PHE A 260 37.34 -26.41 26.60
N THR A 261 37.64 -27.68 26.87
CA THR A 261 38.95 -28.27 26.53
C THR A 261 39.19 -28.24 25.02
N SER A 262 38.20 -28.62 24.22
CA SER A 262 38.29 -28.59 22.75
C SER A 262 38.42 -27.16 22.21
N LEU A 263 37.65 -26.22 22.76
CA LEU A 263 37.69 -24.80 22.39
C LEU A 263 39.05 -24.16 22.70
N SER A 264 39.67 -24.49 23.84
CA SER A 264 40.97 -23.94 24.25
C SER A 264 42.13 -24.24 23.29
N SER A 265 41.94 -25.19 22.37
CA SER A 265 42.93 -25.56 21.35
C SER A 265 42.79 -24.78 20.02
N LEU A 266 41.86 -23.82 19.94
CA LEU A 266 41.55 -23.09 18.71
C LEU A 266 42.10 -21.66 18.74
N ASP A 267 42.90 -21.31 17.72
CA ASP A 267 43.54 -19.99 17.62
C ASP A 267 42.61 -18.85 17.11
N SER A 268 41.37 -19.16 16.71
CA SER A 268 40.47 -18.24 15.99
C SER A 268 39.16 -17.88 16.73
N LEU A 269 39.16 -17.97 18.07
CA LEU A 269 37.98 -17.64 18.88
C LEU A 269 37.83 -16.13 19.10
N THR A 270 36.58 -15.64 19.10
CA THR A 270 36.25 -14.23 19.34
C THR A 270 34.83 -14.06 19.89
N THR A 271 34.52 -12.90 20.46
CA THR A 271 33.14 -12.51 20.78
C THR A 271 32.40 -12.08 19.52
N VAL A 272 31.07 -12.17 19.53
CA VAL A 272 30.25 -11.78 18.37
C VAL A 272 30.38 -10.28 18.10
N GLY A 273 30.40 -9.46 19.14
CA GLY A 273 30.56 -8.01 19.04
C GLY A 273 31.90 -7.61 18.46
N ASP A 274 33.00 -8.25 18.87
CA ASP A 274 34.34 -7.93 18.37
C ASP A 274 34.51 -8.39 16.92
N PHE A 275 33.98 -9.57 16.57
CA PHE A 275 33.89 -9.96 15.16
C PHE A 275 33.07 -8.98 14.35
N ALA A 276 31.93 -8.50 14.86
CA ALA A 276 31.09 -7.56 14.14
C ALA A 276 31.76 -6.20 13.94
N ASP A 277 32.49 -5.68 14.93
CA ASP A 277 33.26 -4.44 14.76
C ASP A 277 34.39 -4.61 13.73
N HIS A 278 35.07 -5.76 13.73
CA HIS A 278 36.03 -6.12 12.68
C HIS A 278 35.32 -6.18 11.32
N PHE A 279 34.25 -6.96 11.19
CA PHE A 279 33.46 -7.10 9.97
C PHE A 279 33.00 -5.76 9.41
N ILE A 280 32.49 -4.86 10.26
CA ILE A 280 32.02 -3.52 9.89
C ILE A 280 33.16 -2.62 9.44
N THR A 281 34.31 -2.71 10.11
CA THR A 281 35.49 -1.91 9.78
C THR A 281 36.06 -2.29 8.42
N TYR A 282 36.13 -3.59 8.11
CA TYR A 282 36.76 -4.10 6.88
C TYR A 282 35.80 -4.22 5.69
N ASN A 283 34.48 -4.21 5.94
CA ASN A 283 33.45 -4.26 4.90
C ASN A 283 32.50 -3.07 5.08
N PRO A 284 32.86 -1.84 4.64
CA PRO A 284 32.12 -0.63 4.96
C PRO A 284 30.72 -0.59 4.30
N LEU A 285 29.75 -1.26 4.95
CA LEU A 285 28.35 -1.40 4.55
C LEU A 285 28.14 -2.10 3.20
N THR A 286 29.02 -3.04 2.86
CA THR A 286 28.92 -3.87 1.65
C THR A 286 29.07 -5.32 2.04
N THR A 287 28.05 -6.13 1.72
CA THR A 287 28.12 -7.56 2.03
C THR A 287 29.24 -8.23 1.20
N PRO A 288 30.14 -9.02 1.82
CA PRO A 288 31.21 -9.71 1.11
C PRO A 288 30.69 -10.79 0.16
N THR A 289 31.57 -11.23 -0.73
CA THR A 289 31.34 -12.42 -1.56
C THR A 289 32.08 -13.61 -0.97
N TYR A 290 31.39 -14.74 -0.85
CA TYR A 290 31.88 -15.97 -0.26
C TYR A 290 31.97 -17.07 -1.31
N LEU A 291 33.04 -17.86 -1.25
CA LEU A 291 33.17 -19.12 -1.98
C LEU A 291 33.61 -20.20 -0.99
N SER A 292 32.78 -21.22 -0.82
CA SER A 292 33.11 -22.44 -0.07
C SER A 292 33.15 -23.64 -1.03
N SER A 293 34.13 -24.52 -0.84
CA SER A 293 34.31 -25.68 -1.71
C SER A 293 34.84 -26.86 -0.90
N GLY A 294 33.92 -27.70 -0.40
CA GLY A 294 34.24 -28.97 0.28
C GLY A 294 34.44 -30.12 -0.70
N ASN A 295 34.31 -31.38 -0.25
CA ASN A 295 34.46 -32.57 -1.11
C ASN A 295 33.24 -32.82 -2.02
N GLN A 296 32.02 -32.60 -1.50
CA GLN A 296 30.78 -32.80 -2.25
C GLN A 296 30.22 -31.50 -2.86
N PHE A 297 30.21 -30.41 -2.08
CA PHE A 297 29.53 -29.18 -2.47
C PHE A 297 30.50 -28.03 -2.79
N THR A 298 30.16 -27.26 -3.83
CA THR A 298 30.72 -25.93 -4.07
C THR A 298 29.59 -24.90 -3.92
N ILE A 299 29.78 -23.94 -3.01
CA ILE A 299 28.82 -22.88 -2.70
C ILE A 299 29.45 -21.53 -3.02
N TYR A 300 28.78 -20.74 -3.85
CA TYR A 300 29.14 -19.35 -4.11
C TYR A 300 28.00 -18.44 -3.64
N ALA A 301 28.31 -17.43 -2.84
CA ALA A 301 27.34 -16.49 -2.31
C ALA A 301 27.85 -15.07 -2.51
N SER A 302 27.20 -14.31 -3.38
CA SER A 302 27.36 -12.87 -3.47
C SER A 302 26.10 -12.18 -2.97
N PRO A 303 26.15 -10.86 -2.72
CA PRO A 303 24.95 -10.11 -2.40
C PRO A 303 23.89 -10.19 -3.50
N HIS A 304 24.24 -10.53 -4.74
CA HIS A 304 23.28 -10.56 -5.85
C HIS A 304 22.70 -11.94 -6.12
N TYR A 305 23.47 -13.00 -5.84
CA TYR A 305 22.99 -14.36 -6.01
C TYR A 305 23.76 -15.37 -5.17
N PHE A 306 23.09 -16.48 -4.88
CA PHE A 306 23.60 -17.63 -4.18
C PHE A 306 23.47 -18.87 -5.08
N LEU A 307 24.51 -19.69 -5.15
CA LEU A 307 24.60 -20.85 -6.04
C LEU A 307 25.25 -22.02 -5.30
N THR A 308 24.65 -23.20 -5.38
CA THR A 308 25.19 -24.45 -4.81
C THR A 308 25.24 -25.56 -5.86
N LEU A 309 26.44 -26.12 -6.07
CA LEU A 309 26.69 -27.27 -6.92
C LEU A 309 26.96 -28.50 -6.05
N ASP A 310 26.17 -29.56 -6.23
CA ASP A 310 26.52 -30.92 -5.78
C ASP A 310 27.36 -31.58 -6.87
N ARG A 311 28.67 -31.70 -6.62
CA ARG A 311 29.61 -32.23 -7.59
C ARG A 311 29.56 -33.75 -7.70
N GLN A 312 29.17 -34.44 -6.64
CA GLN A 312 29.05 -35.91 -6.68
C GLN A 312 27.83 -36.33 -7.50
N LYS A 313 26.72 -35.58 -7.38
CA LYS A 313 25.51 -35.82 -8.19
C LYS A 313 25.51 -35.07 -9.52
N SER A 314 26.49 -34.20 -9.75
CA SER A 314 26.56 -33.30 -10.93
C SER A 314 25.26 -32.49 -11.10
N GLN A 315 24.83 -31.85 -10.01
CA GLN A 315 23.56 -31.13 -9.94
C GLN A 315 23.77 -29.70 -9.45
N LEU A 316 23.02 -28.76 -10.03
CA LEU A 316 22.79 -27.44 -9.44
C LEU A 316 21.60 -27.56 -8.48
N THR A 317 21.90 -27.62 -7.19
CA THR A 317 20.89 -27.86 -6.13
C THR A 317 20.22 -26.58 -5.67
N SER A 318 20.90 -25.43 -5.79
CA SER A 318 20.32 -24.13 -5.44
C SER A 318 20.87 -23.04 -6.33
N LEU A 319 19.99 -22.19 -6.83
CA LEU A 319 20.32 -20.92 -7.48
C LEU A 319 19.30 -19.89 -6.99
N VAL A 320 19.75 -18.83 -6.34
CA VAL A 320 18.88 -17.82 -5.76
C VAL A 320 19.40 -16.49 -6.22
N PHE A 321 18.60 -15.73 -6.96
CA PHE A 321 18.90 -14.31 -7.18
C PHE A 321 18.18 -13.51 -6.08
N TYR A 322 18.88 -12.55 -5.49
CA TYR A 322 18.33 -11.72 -4.43
C TYR A 322 17.67 -10.47 -5.00
N ASN A 323 16.38 -10.30 -4.71
CA ASN A 323 15.67 -9.06 -4.98
C ASN A 323 15.91 -8.06 -3.83
N HIS A 324 16.78 -7.09 -4.04
CA HIS A 324 17.14 -6.07 -3.04
C HIS A 324 16.02 -5.13 -2.62
N HIS A 325 14.88 -5.27 -3.28
CA HIS A 325 13.69 -4.48 -3.03
C HIS A 325 12.51 -5.33 -2.54
N GLU A 326 12.77 -6.62 -2.32
CA GLU A 326 11.87 -7.51 -1.62
C GLU A 326 11.63 -6.95 -0.23
N THR A 327 10.36 -6.91 0.17
CA THR A 327 9.96 -6.42 1.49
C THR A 327 9.34 -7.54 2.28
N GLU A 328 9.67 -7.61 3.55
CA GLU A 328 9.14 -8.64 4.43
C GLU A 328 7.65 -8.46 4.67
N ALA A 329 6.95 -9.59 4.83
CA ALA A 329 5.55 -9.58 5.18
C ALA A 329 5.36 -9.27 6.66
N PHE A 330 4.33 -8.47 6.94
CA PHE A 330 3.83 -8.27 8.29
C PHE A 330 2.85 -9.39 8.64
N LEU A 331 3.02 -10.03 9.80
CA LEU A 331 2.23 -11.17 10.22
C LEU A 331 0.97 -10.71 10.94
N PHE A 332 -0.08 -10.41 10.16
CA PHE A 332 -1.36 -9.90 10.68
C PHE A 332 -2.52 -10.90 10.58
N ASP A 333 -2.25 -12.14 10.18
CA ASP A 333 -3.27 -13.19 10.13
C ASP A 333 -3.48 -13.81 11.51
N ARG A 334 -4.71 -13.78 12.02
CA ARG A 334 -5.09 -14.45 13.28
C ARG A 334 -5.22 -15.96 13.16
N ASN A 335 -5.11 -16.52 11.97
CA ASN A 335 -5.23 -17.97 11.77
C ASN A 335 -4.08 -18.70 12.50
N PRO A 336 -4.36 -19.46 13.57
CA PRO A 336 -3.31 -20.13 14.34
C PRO A 336 -2.58 -21.22 13.53
N ASN A 337 -3.19 -21.70 12.45
CA ASN A 337 -2.66 -22.72 11.55
C ASN A 337 -1.95 -22.14 10.31
N ALA A 338 -1.82 -20.81 10.21
CA ALA A 338 -1.07 -20.20 9.12
C ALA A 338 0.40 -20.65 9.19
N PHE A 339 0.89 -21.29 8.13
CA PHE A 339 2.31 -21.56 7.97
C PHE A 339 3.04 -20.25 7.74
N LEU A 340 4.12 -20.06 8.46
CA LEU A 340 4.87 -18.84 8.47
C LEU A 340 6.08 -19.01 7.57
N ASN A 341 5.89 -18.64 6.31
CA ASN A 341 6.96 -18.67 5.33
C ASN A 341 7.59 -17.26 5.28
N LEU A 342 8.73 -17.09 5.95
CA LEU A 342 9.51 -15.84 5.93
C LEU A 342 10.52 -15.80 4.79
N ASN A 343 10.54 -16.79 3.90
CA ASN A 343 11.57 -16.97 2.86
C ASN A 343 11.78 -15.69 2.03
N THR A 344 13.03 -15.47 1.60
CA THR A 344 13.24 -14.73 0.36
C THR A 344 12.56 -15.54 -0.73
N TYR A 345 11.76 -14.91 -1.60
CA TYR A 345 11.23 -15.66 -2.73
C TYR A 345 12.33 -15.73 -3.78
N PRO A 346 13.00 -16.90 -3.93
CA PRO A 346 14.07 -17.04 -4.89
C PRO A 346 13.48 -16.90 -6.30
N LEU A 347 14.18 -16.16 -7.14
CA LEU A 347 13.68 -15.82 -8.48
C LEU A 347 13.84 -16.98 -9.46
N VAL A 348 14.79 -17.87 -9.19
CA VAL A 348 15.12 -19.04 -10.02
C VAL A 348 15.71 -20.14 -9.15
N THR A 349 14.99 -20.61 -8.13
CA THR A 349 15.31 -21.94 -7.60
C THR A 349 14.73 -22.98 -8.52
N PRO A 350 15.53 -23.98 -8.93
CA PRO A 350 14.95 -25.17 -9.49
C PRO A 350 14.02 -25.81 -8.45
N ASP A 351 12.74 -26.04 -8.79
CA ASP A 351 11.81 -26.79 -7.92
C ASP A 351 12.32 -28.21 -7.62
N GLN A 352 13.22 -28.71 -8.48
CA GLN A 352 14.02 -29.91 -8.35
C GLN A 352 15.45 -29.63 -8.82
N PRO A 353 16.50 -30.20 -8.19
CA PRO A 353 17.88 -29.99 -8.62
C PRO A 353 18.08 -30.16 -10.13
N ILE A 354 18.72 -29.18 -10.78
CA ILE A 354 18.99 -29.27 -12.22
C ILE A 354 20.14 -30.25 -12.41
N SER A 355 19.83 -31.41 -12.98
CA SER A 355 20.84 -32.38 -13.38
C SER A 355 21.63 -31.83 -14.56
N LEU A 356 22.93 -31.72 -14.39
CA LEU A 356 23.84 -31.28 -15.43
C LEU A 356 24.24 -32.51 -16.24
N SER A 357 24.31 -32.36 -17.56
CA SER A 357 24.60 -33.47 -18.47
C SER A 357 26.04 -33.99 -18.35
N THR A 358 26.89 -33.38 -17.52
CA THR A 358 28.33 -33.56 -17.50
C THR A 358 28.88 -33.68 -16.07
N PRO A 359 29.85 -34.59 -15.81
CA PRO A 359 30.46 -34.77 -14.50
C PRO A 359 31.24 -33.53 -14.00
N LEU A 360 31.10 -33.19 -12.71
CA LEU A 360 31.74 -32.02 -12.08
C LEU A 360 32.91 -32.35 -11.11
N LEU A 361 33.49 -33.55 -11.21
CA LEU A 361 34.44 -34.05 -10.20
C LEU A 361 35.85 -33.45 -10.32
N ASP A 362 36.39 -33.35 -11.54
CA ASP A 362 37.75 -32.86 -11.80
C ASP A 362 37.72 -31.42 -12.32
N TYR A 363 38.11 -30.45 -11.50
CA TYR A 363 38.07 -29.03 -11.85
C TYR A 363 39.28 -28.27 -11.32
N THR A 364 39.58 -27.17 -11.99
CA THR A 364 40.55 -26.16 -11.53
C THR A 364 39.79 -24.91 -11.07
N LEU A 365 40.13 -24.41 -9.88
CA LEU A 365 39.62 -23.15 -9.35
C LEU A 365 40.68 -22.08 -9.52
N THR A 366 40.38 -21.03 -10.28
CA THR A 366 41.21 -19.83 -10.38
C THR A 366 40.45 -18.62 -9.84
N GLN A 367 41.09 -17.84 -8.97
CA GLN A 367 40.58 -16.57 -8.48
C GLN A 367 41.34 -15.41 -9.15
N ASP A 368 40.63 -14.36 -9.55
CA ASP A 368 41.23 -13.11 -9.99
C ASP A 368 41.20 -12.01 -8.92
N SER A 369 41.84 -10.87 -9.20
CA SER A 369 41.91 -9.72 -8.29
C SER A 369 40.58 -8.99 -8.07
N SER A 370 39.51 -9.40 -8.76
CA SER A 370 38.17 -8.80 -8.66
C SER A 370 37.17 -9.64 -7.87
N PHE A 371 37.65 -10.67 -7.14
CA PHE A 371 36.82 -11.68 -6.49
C PHE A 371 35.91 -12.43 -7.48
N SER A 372 36.37 -12.55 -8.73
CA SER A 372 35.75 -13.45 -9.69
C SER A 372 36.46 -14.81 -9.62
N TYR A 373 35.67 -15.88 -9.65
CA TYR A 373 36.13 -17.25 -9.53
C TYR A 373 35.76 -18.01 -10.78
N THR A 374 36.72 -18.69 -11.39
CA THR A 374 36.45 -19.56 -12.54
C THR A 374 36.66 -21.00 -12.13
N LEU A 375 35.59 -21.78 -12.22
CA LEU A 375 35.60 -23.24 -12.15
C LEU A 375 35.79 -23.75 -13.58
N SER A 376 36.97 -24.27 -13.92
CA SER A 376 37.25 -24.82 -15.25
C SER A 376 37.32 -26.33 -15.18
N PHE A 377 36.47 -26.98 -15.97
CA PHE A 377 36.38 -28.42 -16.21
C PHE A 377 36.91 -28.71 -17.63
N THR A 378 37.07 -29.98 -18.01
CA THR A 378 37.70 -30.36 -19.30
C THR A 378 37.09 -29.66 -20.52
N ASP A 379 35.75 -29.56 -20.61
CA ASP A 379 35.04 -28.92 -21.75
C ASP A 379 34.12 -27.75 -21.32
N TYR A 380 34.07 -27.42 -20.03
CA TYR A 380 33.08 -26.49 -19.46
C TYR A 380 33.71 -25.53 -18.48
N PHE A 381 33.07 -24.37 -18.30
CA PHE A 381 33.46 -23.46 -17.24
C PHE A 381 32.25 -22.79 -16.60
N ILE A 382 32.43 -22.38 -15.34
CA ILE A 382 31.54 -21.48 -14.64
C ILE A 382 32.40 -20.33 -14.10
N ASN A 383 32.26 -19.16 -14.71
CA ASN A 383 32.88 -17.92 -14.27
C ASN A 383 31.88 -17.17 -13.38
N LEU A 384 32.14 -17.18 -12.09
CA LEU A 384 31.36 -16.56 -11.03
C LEU A 384 31.91 -15.16 -10.76
N LYS A 385 31.13 -14.13 -11.09
CA LYS A 385 31.44 -12.73 -10.73
C LYS A 385 30.42 -12.24 -9.70
N PRO A 386 30.73 -11.20 -8.90
CA PRO A 386 29.81 -10.72 -7.87
C PRO A 386 28.39 -10.39 -8.35
N LYS A 387 28.24 -9.81 -9.55
CA LYS A 387 26.93 -9.36 -10.09
C LYS A 387 26.32 -10.29 -11.14
N SER A 388 27.08 -11.27 -11.61
CA SER A 388 26.70 -12.12 -12.75
C SER A 388 27.54 -13.37 -12.76
N PHE A 389 27.04 -14.46 -13.34
CA PHE A 389 27.89 -15.58 -13.70
C PHE A 389 27.76 -15.89 -15.19
N THR A 390 28.83 -16.45 -15.77
CA THR A 390 28.87 -16.86 -17.16
C THR A 390 29.26 -18.32 -17.24
N THR A 391 28.55 -19.09 -18.05
CA THR A 391 28.85 -20.50 -18.28
C THR A 391 28.54 -20.90 -19.71
N ASN A 392 29.21 -21.93 -20.21
CA ASN A 392 28.84 -22.63 -21.44
C ASN A 392 27.97 -23.87 -21.18
N LEU A 393 27.56 -24.11 -19.92
CA LEU A 393 26.57 -25.12 -19.55
C LEU A 393 25.17 -24.63 -19.91
N ASN A 394 24.33 -25.52 -20.43
CA ASN A 394 22.93 -25.20 -20.65
C ASN A 394 22.11 -25.38 -19.36
N LEU A 395 21.75 -24.28 -18.70
CA LEU A 395 21.02 -24.31 -17.43
C LEU A 395 19.50 -24.31 -17.59
N ASN A 396 18.94 -24.12 -18.81
CA ASN A 396 17.49 -24.10 -19.09
C ASN A 396 16.64 -23.37 -18.01
N LEU A 397 17.10 -22.20 -17.54
CA LEU A 397 16.41 -21.46 -16.49
C LEU A 397 15.09 -20.86 -17.01
N PRO A 398 14.00 -20.86 -16.21
CA PRO A 398 12.76 -20.19 -16.58
C PRO A 398 12.97 -18.68 -16.76
N SER A 399 12.28 -18.08 -17.73
CA SER A 399 12.35 -16.64 -17.98
C SER A 399 11.74 -15.86 -16.82
N HIS A 400 12.51 -14.95 -16.21
CA HIS A 400 12.04 -14.11 -15.12
C HIS A 400 12.48 -12.64 -15.30
N PRO A 401 11.63 -11.62 -15.07
CA PRO A 401 11.98 -10.20 -15.25
C PRO A 401 13.15 -9.66 -14.40
N GLN A 402 13.59 -10.47 -13.42
CA GLN A 402 14.73 -10.16 -12.56
C GLN A 402 16.02 -10.86 -12.99
N VAL A 403 15.96 -11.70 -14.02
CA VAL A 403 17.12 -12.43 -14.53
C VAL A 403 17.35 -12.02 -15.98
N ASN A 404 18.39 -11.24 -16.19
CA ASN A 404 18.87 -10.93 -17.52
C ASN A 404 19.77 -12.06 -17.99
N LEU A 405 19.36 -12.72 -19.09
CA LEU A 405 20.16 -13.68 -19.83
C LEU A 405 20.72 -13.01 -21.09
N ILE A 406 22.04 -12.97 -21.21
CA ILE A 406 22.76 -12.54 -22.41
C ILE A 406 23.44 -13.77 -23.01
N THR A 407 23.14 -14.09 -24.27
CA THR A 407 23.70 -15.23 -25.00
C THR A 407 24.72 -14.76 -26.06
N SER A 408 25.90 -15.37 -26.07
CA SER A 408 26.95 -15.11 -27.06
C SER A 408 27.63 -16.42 -27.46
N GLY A 409 27.24 -16.97 -28.62
CA GLY A 409 27.65 -18.31 -29.04
C GLY A 409 27.13 -19.38 -28.06
N ALA A 410 28.03 -20.23 -27.56
CA ALA A 410 27.72 -21.23 -26.55
C ALA A 410 27.66 -20.67 -25.11
N ASN A 411 28.07 -19.42 -24.89
CA ASN A 411 28.16 -18.83 -23.56
C ASN A 411 26.83 -18.15 -23.18
N GLN A 412 26.39 -18.39 -21.95
CA GLN A 412 25.24 -17.79 -21.30
C GLN A 412 25.72 -16.97 -20.10
N THR A 413 25.40 -15.68 -20.07
CA THR A 413 25.66 -14.80 -18.92
C THR A 413 24.34 -14.46 -18.24
N PHE A 414 24.24 -14.78 -16.96
CA PHE A 414 23.07 -14.49 -16.12
C PHE A 414 23.40 -13.38 -15.13
N SER A 415 22.48 -12.44 -14.90
CA SER A 415 22.62 -11.36 -13.94
C SER A 415 21.28 -10.99 -13.30
N ALA A 416 21.31 -10.59 -12.02
CA ALA A 416 20.13 -10.11 -11.32
C ALA A 416 19.83 -8.65 -11.65
N THR A 417 18.56 -8.32 -11.88
CA THR A 417 18.05 -6.95 -11.89
C THR A 417 17.08 -6.73 -10.75
N SER A 418 17.06 -5.50 -10.24
CA SER A 418 16.11 -5.12 -9.21
C SER A 418 14.68 -5.04 -9.79
N TRP A 419 13.71 -5.52 -9.02
CA TRP A 419 12.31 -5.51 -9.42
C TRP A 419 11.42 -5.12 -8.26
N ARG A 420 10.54 -4.16 -8.54
CA ARG A 420 9.51 -3.70 -7.64
C ARG A 420 8.22 -3.67 -8.45
N PRO A 421 7.35 -4.69 -8.34
CA PRO A 421 6.08 -4.66 -9.05
C PRO A 421 5.24 -3.49 -8.54
N TYR A 422 4.43 -2.89 -9.42
CA TYR A 422 3.56 -1.76 -9.07
C TYR A 422 4.32 -0.52 -8.50
N TYR A 423 5.61 -0.39 -8.80
CA TYR A 423 6.43 0.76 -8.44
C TYR A 423 6.85 1.53 -9.69
N THR A 424 6.63 2.84 -9.67
CA THR A 424 7.11 3.75 -10.71
C THR A 424 8.24 4.60 -10.15
N PRO A 425 9.48 4.43 -10.64
CA PRO A 425 10.61 5.24 -10.21
C PRO A 425 10.33 6.74 -10.38
N LEU A 426 10.93 7.57 -9.52
CA LEU A 426 10.77 9.03 -9.61
C LEU A 426 11.10 9.58 -10.99
N PHE A 427 12.19 9.09 -11.61
CA PHE A 427 12.57 9.47 -12.98
C PHE A 427 11.46 9.14 -14.00
N THR A 428 10.91 7.92 -13.93
CA THR A 428 9.79 7.50 -14.78
C THR A 428 8.53 8.33 -14.51
N SER A 429 8.29 8.69 -13.25
CA SER A 429 7.17 9.56 -12.87
C SER A 429 7.32 10.96 -13.49
N ILE A 430 8.53 11.54 -13.43
CA ILE A 430 8.86 12.81 -14.09
C ILE A 430 8.64 12.67 -15.60
N LEU A 431 9.12 11.58 -16.21
CA LEU A 431 8.91 11.32 -17.64
C LEU A 431 7.41 11.24 -17.97
N ASN A 432 6.61 10.54 -17.18
CA ASN A 432 5.16 10.42 -17.37
C ASN A 432 4.46 11.78 -17.26
N ILE A 433 4.87 12.63 -16.32
CA ILE A 433 4.40 14.02 -16.23
C ILE A 433 4.78 14.80 -17.50
N THR A 434 6.02 14.66 -17.99
CA THR A 434 6.44 15.36 -19.22
C THR A 434 5.67 14.90 -20.46
N LYS A 435 5.33 13.60 -20.57
CA LYS A 435 4.47 13.07 -21.64
C LYS A 435 3.09 13.73 -21.61
N LEU A 436 2.47 13.86 -20.43
CA LEU A 436 1.17 14.53 -20.27
C LEU A 436 1.25 16.03 -20.59
N ILE A 437 2.30 16.72 -20.15
CA ILE A 437 2.53 18.12 -20.49
C ILE A 437 2.71 18.28 -22.00
N ALA A 438 3.49 17.40 -22.64
CA ALA A 438 3.70 17.43 -24.09
C ALA A 438 2.37 17.23 -24.84
N LEU A 439 1.55 16.27 -24.43
CA LEU A 439 0.20 16.06 -24.98
C LEU A 439 -0.67 17.32 -24.81
N PHE A 440 -0.67 17.93 -23.62
CA PHE A 440 -1.41 19.16 -23.37
C PHE A 440 -0.93 20.34 -24.24
N LEU A 441 0.38 20.53 -24.37
CA LEU A 441 0.96 21.58 -25.21
C LEU A 441 0.67 21.34 -26.70
N PHE A 442 0.69 20.09 -27.15
CA PHE A 442 0.31 19.70 -28.50
C PHE A 442 -1.17 20.04 -28.78
N LEU A 443 -2.08 19.66 -27.87
CA LEU A 443 -3.49 20.05 -27.96
C LEU A 443 -3.66 21.57 -27.95
N ALA A 444 -2.98 22.29 -27.05
CA ALA A 444 -3.04 23.75 -27.00
C ALA A 444 -2.53 24.40 -28.29
N TYR A 445 -1.49 23.86 -28.92
CA TYR A 445 -0.98 24.28 -30.22
C TYR A 445 -2.02 24.08 -31.32
N LEU A 446 -2.67 22.91 -31.38
CA LEU A 446 -3.78 22.65 -32.32
C LEU A 446 -4.92 23.66 -32.17
N PHE A 447 -5.20 24.11 -30.93
CA PHE A 447 -6.19 25.15 -30.65
C PHE A 447 -5.65 26.60 -30.73
N LYS A 448 -4.46 26.82 -31.29
CA LYS A 448 -3.82 28.13 -31.52
C LYS A 448 -3.47 28.92 -30.24
N TYR A 449 -3.12 28.24 -29.14
CA TYR A 449 -2.64 28.85 -27.88
C TYR A 449 -1.11 28.62 -27.68
N PRO A 450 -0.23 29.54 -28.12
CA PRO A 450 1.22 29.35 -28.01
C PRO A 450 1.76 29.50 -26.57
N PRO A 451 2.86 28.83 -26.18
CA PRO A 451 3.42 28.84 -24.83
C PRO A 451 3.74 30.23 -24.26
N LYS A 452 4.18 31.18 -25.09
CA LYS A 452 4.47 32.57 -24.67
C LYS A 452 3.23 33.29 -24.13
N ARG A 453 2.03 32.99 -24.66
CA ARG A 453 0.76 33.53 -24.15
C ARG A 453 0.41 32.93 -22.79
N LEU A 454 0.73 31.66 -22.57
CA LEU A 454 0.48 30.97 -21.30
C LEU A 454 1.32 31.57 -20.17
N PHE A 455 2.62 31.79 -20.40
CA PHE A 455 3.50 32.40 -19.40
C PHE A 455 3.05 33.81 -18.99
N LYS A 456 2.69 34.66 -19.97
CA LYS A 456 2.17 36.01 -19.72
C LYS A 456 0.84 36.00 -18.95
N LEU A 457 0.02 34.96 -19.14
CA LEU A 457 -1.23 34.78 -18.41
C LEU A 457 -0.97 34.41 -16.94
N ILE A 458 -0.02 33.50 -16.70
CA ILE A 458 0.37 33.06 -15.35
C ILE A 458 0.95 34.23 -14.56
N SER A 459 1.89 35.00 -15.14
CA SER A 459 2.52 36.13 -14.43
C SER A 459 1.51 37.23 -14.07
N ARG A 460 0.51 37.49 -14.93
CA ARG A 460 -0.57 38.46 -14.66
C ARG A 460 -1.50 38.03 -13.50
N HIS A 461 -1.60 36.73 -13.23
CA HIS A 461 -2.51 36.15 -12.24
C HIS A 461 -1.79 35.30 -11.19
N PHE A 462 -0.56 35.68 -10.83
CA PHE A 462 0.32 34.89 -9.95
C PHE A 462 -0.35 34.44 -8.64
N THR A 463 -1.04 35.35 -7.93
CA THR A 463 -1.77 34.99 -6.69
C THR A 463 -2.86 33.95 -6.93
N THR A 464 -3.60 34.06 -8.03
CA THR A 464 -4.61 33.04 -8.39
C THR A 464 -3.93 31.71 -8.69
N PHE A 465 -2.81 31.73 -9.41
CA PHE A 465 -2.04 30.53 -9.70
C PHE A 465 -1.54 29.82 -8.43
N ILE A 466 -1.02 30.56 -7.43
CA ILE A 466 -0.65 29.99 -6.12
C ILE A 466 -1.86 29.34 -5.43
N ILE A 467 -3.02 30.00 -5.41
CA ILE A 467 -4.24 29.42 -4.80
C ILE A 467 -4.65 28.13 -5.53
N LEU A 468 -4.54 28.10 -6.86
CA LEU A 468 -4.83 26.90 -7.64
C LEU A 468 -3.86 25.77 -7.32
N LEU A 469 -2.56 26.04 -7.25
CA LEU A 469 -1.55 25.03 -6.88
C LEU A 469 -1.75 24.50 -5.46
N PHE A 470 -1.99 25.40 -4.50
CA PHE A 470 -2.26 25.01 -3.12
C PHE A 470 -3.54 24.17 -3.01
N GLY A 471 -4.63 24.62 -3.63
CA GLY A 471 -5.89 23.87 -3.66
C GLY A 471 -5.76 22.50 -4.32
N THR A 472 -5.02 22.45 -5.44
CA THR A 472 -4.70 21.19 -6.14
C THR A 472 -3.93 20.24 -5.24
N PHE A 473 -2.89 20.73 -4.56
CA PHE A 473 -2.12 19.93 -3.59
C PHE A 473 -3.03 19.38 -2.49
N ILE A 474 -3.82 20.25 -1.86
CA ILE A 474 -4.71 19.87 -0.76
C ILE A 474 -5.73 18.80 -1.16
N TRP A 475 -6.44 18.98 -2.28
CA TRP A 475 -7.37 17.95 -2.77
C TRP A 475 -6.65 16.64 -3.13
N SER A 476 -5.46 16.73 -3.73
CA SER A 476 -4.71 15.55 -4.16
C SER A 476 -4.24 14.67 -3.00
N LEU A 477 -4.10 15.23 -1.79
CA LEU A 477 -3.77 14.44 -0.59
C LEU A 477 -4.80 13.36 -0.28
N THR A 478 -6.05 13.52 -0.71
CA THR A 478 -7.13 12.53 -0.47
C THR A 478 -7.05 11.28 -1.37
N ILE A 479 -6.15 11.26 -2.35
CA ILE A 479 -6.06 10.17 -3.33
C ILE A 479 -4.63 9.72 -3.65
N SER A 480 -3.65 10.63 -3.67
CA SER A 480 -2.31 10.37 -4.24
C SER A 480 -1.46 9.32 -3.52
N ARG A 481 -1.74 9.07 -2.23
CA ARG A 481 -1.04 8.05 -1.45
C ARG A 481 -1.55 6.64 -1.73
N SER A 482 -2.83 6.48 -2.07
CA SER A 482 -3.40 5.17 -2.39
C SER A 482 -2.72 4.56 -3.63
N GLY A 483 -2.64 3.23 -3.67
CA GLY A 483 -1.92 2.51 -4.72
C GLY A 483 -0.39 2.71 -4.66
N SER A 484 0.16 3.10 -3.50
CA SER A 484 1.61 3.16 -3.25
C SER A 484 2.07 1.97 -2.44
N LEU A 485 3.29 1.50 -2.71
CA LEU A 485 3.96 0.53 -1.84
C LEU A 485 4.40 1.20 -0.54
N THR A 486 4.02 0.60 0.58
CA THR A 486 4.49 0.95 1.93
C THR A 486 5.05 -0.31 2.60
N PRO A 487 5.54 -0.25 3.85
CA PRO A 487 5.87 -1.46 4.59
C PRO A 487 4.71 -2.48 4.57
N TYR A 488 3.46 -2.01 4.66
CA TYR A 488 2.28 -2.89 4.68
C TYR A 488 1.91 -3.54 3.33
N GLY A 489 2.64 -3.25 2.24
CA GLY A 489 2.28 -3.65 0.88
C GLY A 489 1.65 -2.53 0.07
N LEU A 490 0.87 -2.88 -0.96
CA LEU A 490 0.14 -1.91 -1.78
C LEU A 490 -1.02 -1.36 -0.96
N SER A 491 -0.91 -0.09 -0.57
CA SER A 491 -1.71 0.50 0.51
C SER A 491 -2.80 1.42 -0.02
N PHE A 492 -3.95 1.42 0.66
CA PHE A 492 -5.11 2.23 0.32
C PHE A 492 -5.69 2.94 1.55
N TRP A 493 -6.08 4.19 1.36
CA TRP A 493 -6.73 5.02 2.39
C TRP A 493 -8.18 5.28 2.00
N GLY A 494 -9.06 5.44 2.99
CA GLY A 494 -10.48 5.66 2.74
C GLY A 494 -11.11 4.56 1.88
N PRO A 495 -12.00 4.89 0.91
CA PRO A 495 -12.72 3.90 0.11
C PRO A 495 -11.93 3.38 -1.10
N HIS A 496 -10.66 3.76 -1.26
CA HIS A 496 -9.88 3.48 -2.48
C HIS A 496 -9.63 1.99 -2.73
N SER A 497 -9.69 1.11 -1.71
CA SER A 497 -9.61 -0.34 -1.93
C SER A 497 -10.88 -0.96 -2.51
N HIS A 498 -11.98 -0.21 -2.59
CA HIS A 498 -13.23 -0.63 -3.21
C HIS A 498 -13.42 0.12 -4.53
N ASP A 499 -13.77 1.42 -4.44
CA ASP A 499 -14.19 2.23 -5.60
C ASP A 499 -13.08 2.36 -6.64
N ALA A 500 -11.84 2.67 -6.23
CA ALA A 500 -10.75 2.88 -7.18
C ALA A 500 -10.32 1.56 -7.86
N LEU A 501 -10.38 0.44 -7.15
CA LEU A 501 -10.06 -0.87 -7.73
C LEU A 501 -11.15 -1.33 -8.71
N PHE A 502 -12.41 -0.99 -8.48
CA PHE A 502 -13.46 -1.16 -9.49
C PHE A 502 -13.13 -0.39 -10.78
N HIS A 503 -12.82 0.90 -10.69
CA HIS A 503 -12.43 1.70 -11.85
C HIS A 503 -11.18 1.15 -12.56
N LEU A 504 -10.16 0.74 -11.81
CA LEU A 504 -8.94 0.16 -12.38
C LEU A 504 -9.21 -1.16 -13.10
N SER A 505 -10.14 -2.01 -12.61
CA SER A 505 -10.55 -3.22 -13.32
C SER A 505 -11.14 -2.91 -14.69
N LEU A 506 -11.97 -1.87 -14.80
CA LEU A 506 -12.53 -1.41 -16.07
C LEU A 506 -11.46 -0.86 -17.00
N ILE A 507 -10.53 -0.05 -16.47
CA ILE A 507 -9.41 0.50 -17.24
C ILE A 507 -8.55 -0.63 -17.82
N GLU A 508 -8.20 -1.64 -17.04
CA GLU A 508 -7.42 -2.80 -17.51
C GLU A 508 -8.18 -3.64 -18.54
N SER A 509 -9.49 -3.83 -18.36
CA SER A 509 -10.36 -4.48 -19.37
C SER A 509 -10.34 -3.72 -20.71
N PHE A 510 -10.52 -2.40 -20.68
CA PHE A 510 -10.53 -1.57 -21.91
C PHE A 510 -9.18 -1.47 -22.60
N LYS A 511 -8.07 -1.66 -21.87
CA LYS A 511 -6.74 -1.75 -22.49
C LYS A 511 -6.59 -2.99 -23.36
N GLN A 512 -7.29 -4.08 -23.05
CA GLN A 512 -7.26 -5.32 -23.81
C GLN A 512 -8.19 -5.28 -25.01
N SER A 513 -9.41 -4.80 -24.80
CA SER A 513 -10.43 -4.69 -25.84
C SER A 513 -11.29 -3.45 -25.63
N LEU A 514 -11.28 -2.57 -26.63
CA LEU A 514 -12.16 -1.40 -26.67
C LEU A 514 -13.62 -1.78 -26.96
N TYR A 515 -13.84 -2.89 -27.67
CA TYR A 515 -15.17 -3.45 -27.97
C TYR A 515 -15.05 -4.95 -28.31
N PRO A 516 -15.92 -5.84 -27.77
CA PRO A 516 -17.06 -5.55 -26.89
C PRO A 516 -16.65 -5.05 -25.50
N LEU A 517 -17.56 -4.35 -24.82
CA LEU A 517 -17.36 -3.80 -23.47
C LEU A 517 -17.41 -4.92 -22.42
N ILE A 518 -16.37 -5.74 -22.35
CA ILE A 518 -16.29 -6.91 -21.45
C ILE A 518 -16.35 -6.45 -19.99
N ASN A 519 -17.22 -7.09 -19.19
CA ASN A 519 -17.24 -6.88 -17.75
C ASN A 519 -16.10 -7.69 -17.09
N PRO A 520 -15.11 -7.04 -16.47
CA PRO A 520 -14.00 -7.74 -15.83
C PRO A 520 -14.39 -8.44 -14.53
N ASN A 521 -15.55 -8.11 -13.95
CA ASN A 521 -15.97 -8.55 -12.63
C ASN A 521 -17.02 -9.67 -12.66
N LEU A 522 -17.52 -10.04 -13.84
CA LEU A 522 -18.48 -11.11 -14.02
C LEU A 522 -18.34 -11.71 -15.42
N ILE A 523 -18.09 -13.03 -15.48
CA ILE A 523 -17.94 -13.76 -16.75
C ILE A 523 -19.18 -13.69 -17.63
N ASP A 524 -18.98 -13.85 -18.94
CA ASP A 524 -20.04 -13.95 -19.95
C ASP A 524 -21.03 -12.77 -19.94
N THR A 525 -20.58 -11.59 -19.48
CA THR A 525 -21.38 -10.37 -19.48
C THR A 525 -20.65 -9.17 -20.08
N THR A 526 -21.43 -8.23 -20.62
CA THR A 526 -20.97 -6.91 -21.08
C THR A 526 -21.44 -5.81 -20.15
N ILE A 527 -20.64 -4.76 -20.03
CA ILE A 527 -20.92 -3.60 -19.17
C ILE A 527 -22.20 -2.90 -19.61
N HIS A 528 -23.16 -2.78 -18.69
CA HIS A 528 -24.38 -2.00 -18.83
C HIS A 528 -24.70 -1.22 -17.55
N ASN A 529 -25.63 -0.26 -17.65
CA ASN A 529 -26.09 0.66 -16.62
C ASN A 529 -24.96 1.42 -15.90
N TYR A 530 -23.89 1.73 -16.64
CA TYR A 530 -22.68 2.36 -16.12
C TYR A 530 -22.17 3.48 -17.04
N HIS A 531 -21.45 4.45 -16.45
CA HIS A 531 -20.91 5.63 -17.12
C HIS A 531 -19.40 5.46 -17.44
N LEU A 532 -19.05 5.36 -18.71
CA LEU A 532 -17.73 4.82 -19.11
C LEU A 532 -16.62 5.87 -19.30
N LEU A 533 -16.96 7.16 -19.39
CA LEU A 533 -16.06 8.16 -19.98
C LEU A 533 -14.72 8.26 -19.26
N TYR A 534 -14.73 8.23 -17.94
CA TYR A 534 -13.51 8.36 -17.15
C TYR A 534 -12.57 7.17 -17.37
N ASP A 535 -13.08 5.96 -17.20
CA ASP A 535 -12.30 4.71 -17.29
C ASP A 535 -11.78 4.50 -18.71
N TYR A 536 -12.62 4.75 -19.72
CA TYR A 536 -12.26 4.63 -21.13
C TYR A 536 -11.18 5.64 -21.54
N LEU A 537 -11.26 6.88 -21.03
CA LEU A 537 -10.22 7.89 -21.27
C LEU A 537 -8.88 7.49 -20.65
N LEU A 538 -8.89 6.95 -19.43
CA LEU A 538 -7.67 6.51 -18.76
C LEU A 538 -7.04 5.29 -19.45
N ALA A 539 -7.85 4.34 -19.91
CA ALA A 539 -7.38 3.21 -20.70
C ALA A 539 -6.68 3.68 -21.98
N LEU A 540 -7.31 4.60 -22.71
CA LEU A 540 -6.73 5.19 -23.92
C LEU A 540 -5.43 5.95 -23.62
N LEU A 541 -5.38 6.73 -22.54
CA LEU A 541 -4.16 7.43 -22.13
C LEU A 541 -3.04 6.47 -21.73
N SER A 542 -3.38 5.37 -21.05
CA SER A 542 -2.44 4.31 -20.68
C SER A 542 -1.82 3.68 -21.92
N LEU A 543 -2.64 3.31 -22.91
CA LEU A 543 -2.19 2.74 -24.19
C LEU A 543 -1.35 3.73 -25.00
N LEU A 544 -1.83 4.97 -25.16
CA LEU A 544 -1.17 5.97 -26.02
C LEU A 544 0.16 6.47 -25.46
N LEU A 545 0.26 6.62 -24.13
CA LEU A 545 1.44 7.20 -23.47
C LEU A 545 2.34 6.16 -22.81
N ASN A 546 1.91 4.89 -22.78
CA ASN A 546 2.54 3.79 -22.04
C ASN A 546 2.80 4.21 -20.58
N ILE A 547 1.71 4.57 -19.88
CA ILE A 547 1.72 4.96 -18.45
C ILE A 547 0.86 3.95 -17.68
N PRO A 548 1.34 3.38 -16.55
CA PRO A 548 0.55 2.46 -15.74
C PRO A 548 -0.78 3.08 -15.27
N SER A 549 -1.85 2.27 -15.29
CA SER A 549 -3.19 2.71 -14.90
C SER A 549 -3.26 3.21 -13.45
N LEU A 550 -2.52 2.56 -12.53
CA LEU A 550 -2.38 3.00 -11.14
C LEU A 550 -1.85 4.44 -11.03
N ASP A 551 -0.85 4.81 -11.83
CA ASP A 551 -0.28 6.16 -11.82
C ASP A 551 -1.21 7.20 -12.42
N LEU A 552 -1.88 6.85 -13.52
CA LEU A 552 -2.89 7.72 -14.12
C LEU A 552 -4.02 8.00 -13.13
N TYR A 553 -4.55 6.94 -12.49
CA TYR A 553 -5.69 7.03 -11.59
C TYR A 553 -5.35 7.78 -10.29
N PHE A 554 -4.25 7.44 -9.60
CA PHE A 554 -3.97 7.99 -8.27
C PHE A 554 -3.11 9.28 -8.31
N ARG A 555 -2.17 9.40 -9.25
CA ARG A 555 -1.08 10.41 -9.14
C ARG A 555 -1.12 11.50 -10.20
N LEU A 556 -1.61 11.21 -11.40
CA LEU A 556 -1.47 12.13 -12.54
C LEU A 556 -2.78 12.83 -12.91
N ILE A 557 -3.87 12.10 -13.08
CA ILE A 557 -5.15 12.69 -13.53
C ILE A 557 -5.87 13.50 -12.43
N PRO A 558 -5.97 13.05 -11.17
CA PRO A 558 -6.69 13.82 -10.14
C PRO A 558 -6.13 15.23 -9.89
N PRO A 559 -4.80 15.45 -9.80
CA PRO A 559 -4.26 16.82 -9.67
C PRO A 559 -4.59 17.71 -10.88
N LEU A 560 -4.59 17.15 -12.10
CA LEU A 560 -4.99 17.89 -13.30
C LEU A 560 -6.46 18.29 -13.23
N LEU A 561 -7.34 17.37 -12.83
CA LEU A 561 -8.77 17.67 -12.65
C LEU A 561 -8.97 18.79 -11.62
N ALA A 562 -8.34 18.71 -10.44
CA ALA A 562 -8.44 19.75 -9.42
C ALA A 562 -7.99 21.12 -9.94
N PHE A 563 -6.83 21.18 -10.60
CA PHE A 563 -6.31 22.42 -11.17
C PHE A 563 -7.28 23.04 -12.18
N PHE A 564 -7.81 22.23 -13.12
CA PHE A 564 -8.73 22.72 -14.15
C PHE A 564 -10.11 23.05 -13.59
N ILE A 565 -10.61 22.36 -12.58
CA ILE A 565 -11.84 22.72 -11.85
C ILE A 565 -11.66 24.11 -11.23
N GLY A 566 -10.55 24.35 -10.53
CA GLY A 566 -10.27 25.67 -9.96
C GLY A 566 -10.10 26.76 -11.02
N LEU A 567 -9.42 26.47 -12.13
CA LEU A 567 -9.21 27.44 -13.21
C LEU A 567 -10.52 27.81 -13.92
N THR A 568 -11.35 26.82 -14.25
CA THR A 568 -12.66 27.04 -14.89
C THR A 568 -13.65 27.70 -13.94
N SER A 569 -13.57 27.41 -12.64
CA SER A 569 -14.30 28.11 -11.58
C SER A 569 -13.92 29.59 -11.51
N PHE A 570 -12.62 29.90 -11.47
CA PHE A 570 -12.14 31.29 -11.47
C PHE A 570 -12.65 32.03 -12.70
N THR A 571 -12.55 31.41 -13.87
CA THR A 571 -13.02 31.97 -15.14
C THR A 571 -14.51 32.27 -15.11
N LEU A 572 -15.31 31.35 -14.55
CA LEU A 572 -16.75 31.52 -14.40
C LEU A 572 -17.09 32.69 -13.46
N LEU A 573 -16.42 32.79 -12.31
CA LEU A 573 -16.61 33.87 -11.34
C LEU A 573 -16.26 35.25 -11.95
N ARG A 574 -15.19 35.32 -12.76
CA ARG A 574 -14.82 36.53 -13.50
C ARG A 574 -15.91 36.95 -14.49
N ARG A 575 -16.55 35.98 -15.16
CA ARG A 575 -17.67 36.22 -16.08
C ARG A 575 -18.93 36.70 -15.36
N TRP A 576 -19.17 36.21 -14.15
CA TRP A 576 -20.20 36.72 -13.24
C TRP A 576 -19.86 38.08 -12.61
N ARG A 577 -18.81 38.74 -13.11
CA ARG A 577 -18.37 40.09 -12.72
C ARG A 577 -17.93 40.21 -11.25
N TYR A 578 -17.54 39.10 -10.63
CA TYR A 578 -16.94 39.17 -9.29
C TYR A 578 -15.61 39.93 -9.38
N SER A 579 -15.20 40.65 -8.34
CA SER A 579 -13.87 41.27 -8.29
C SER A 579 -12.76 40.20 -8.20
N PRO A 580 -11.49 40.50 -8.53
CA PRO A 580 -10.43 39.48 -8.50
C PRO A 580 -10.26 38.89 -7.09
N SER A 581 -10.42 39.72 -6.06
CA SER A 581 -10.35 39.29 -4.66
C SER A 581 -11.56 38.42 -4.26
N GLN A 582 -12.78 38.78 -4.68
CA GLN A 582 -13.97 37.96 -4.44
C GLN A 582 -13.85 36.59 -5.12
N ALA A 583 -13.37 36.57 -6.36
CA ALA A 583 -13.16 35.32 -7.10
C ALA A 583 -12.10 34.44 -6.42
N ARG A 584 -10.96 35.01 -6.01
CA ARG A 584 -9.92 34.28 -5.26
C ARG A 584 -10.44 33.74 -3.93
N LEU A 585 -11.19 34.53 -3.18
CA LEU A 585 -11.79 34.10 -1.92
C LEU A 585 -12.78 32.94 -2.13
N SER A 586 -13.58 33.00 -3.21
CA SER A 586 -14.47 31.89 -3.58
C SER A 586 -13.69 30.61 -3.90
N LEU A 587 -12.53 30.70 -4.56
CA LEU A 587 -11.67 29.53 -4.81
C LEU A 587 -11.17 28.90 -3.50
N VAL A 588 -10.79 29.72 -2.51
CA VAL A 588 -10.37 29.21 -1.19
C VAL A 588 -11.51 28.38 -0.56
N PHE A 589 -12.76 28.86 -0.63
CA PHE A 589 -13.93 28.12 -0.14
C PHE A 589 -14.31 26.90 -1.00
N VAL A 590 -14.01 26.92 -2.29
CA VAL A 590 -14.13 25.71 -3.12
C VAL A 590 -13.22 24.62 -2.56
N TYR A 591 -11.95 24.92 -2.30
CA TYR A 591 -10.99 23.90 -1.88
C TYR A 591 -11.13 23.48 -0.41
N LEU A 592 -11.47 24.39 0.49
CA LEU A 592 -11.27 24.19 1.93
C LEU A 592 -12.55 24.09 2.77
N THR A 593 -13.74 24.39 2.24
CA THR A 593 -14.96 24.43 3.06
C THR A 593 -15.46 23.04 3.45
N GLY A 594 -15.52 22.78 4.76
CA GLY A 594 -16.15 21.60 5.35
C GLY A 594 -17.58 21.84 5.89
N SER A 595 -18.13 20.81 6.52
CA SER A 595 -19.42 20.85 7.24
C SER A 595 -19.23 21.24 8.70
N LEU A 596 -20.33 21.46 9.43
CA LEU A 596 -20.33 21.61 10.90
C LEU A 596 -20.27 20.26 11.63
N GLY A 597 -19.98 19.15 10.93
CA GLY A 597 -19.89 17.82 11.52
C GLY A 597 -18.83 17.68 12.62
N PHE A 598 -17.81 18.54 12.61
CA PHE A 598 -16.82 18.59 13.69
C PHE A 598 -17.43 18.89 15.08
N ILE A 599 -18.59 19.58 15.14
CA ILE A 599 -19.27 19.91 16.40
C ILE A 599 -19.80 18.64 17.09
N PRO A 600 -20.71 17.85 16.48
CA PRO A 600 -21.13 16.58 17.07
C PRO A 600 -19.97 15.61 17.23
N HIS A 601 -18.99 15.61 16.31
CA HIS A 601 -17.80 14.78 16.45
C HIS A 601 -17.00 15.08 17.72
N PHE A 602 -16.86 16.36 18.10
CA PHE A 602 -16.22 16.77 19.33
C PHE A 602 -16.92 16.22 20.57
N PHE A 603 -18.25 16.28 20.61
CA PHE A 603 -19.02 15.71 21.73
C PHE A 603 -18.96 14.17 21.76
N GLN A 604 -18.83 13.51 20.61
CA GLN A 604 -18.78 12.04 20.51
C GLN A 604 -17.37 11.45 20.75
N LYS A 605 -16.30 12.15 20.35
CA LYS A 605 -14.92 11.62 20.29
C LYS A 605 -13.88 12.49 20.99
N GLY A 606 -14.27 13.64 21.56
CA GLY A 606 -13.36 14.55 22.28
C GLY A 606 -12.38 15.32 21.38
N THR A 607 -12.61 15.36 20.06
CA THR A 607 -11.72 16.04 19.10
C THR A 607 -12.48 16.85 18.06
N LEU A 608 -11.93 18.00 17.66
CA LEU A 608 -12.48 18.87 16.62
C LEU A 608 -12.12 18.40 15.19
N TRP A 609 -11.27 17.39 15.06
CA TRP A 609 -10.72 16.96 13.77
C TRP A 609 -11.48 15.76 13.22
N GLY A 610 -12.60 15.99 12.54
CA GLY A 610 -13.36 14.94 11.89
C GLY A 610 -14.81 15.33 11.59
N GLY A 611 -15.65 14.32 11.36
CA GLY A 611 -17.09 14.48 11.26
C GLY A 611 -17.63 14.82 9.88
N GLU A 612 -16.85 14.67 8.80
CA GLU A 612 -17.26 15.04 7.44
C GLU A 612 -18.62 14.45 7.05
N SER A 613 -18.78 13.14 7.23
CA SER A 613 -19.96 12.39 6.80
C SER A 613 -21.01 12.18 7.91
N ILE A 614 -20.88 12.87 9.07
CA ILE A 614 -21.89 12.77 10.16
C ILE A 614 -23.27 13.19 9.64
N PHE A 615 -23.32 14.19 8.77
CA PHE A 615 -24.55 14.65 8.10
C PHE A 615 -24.75 14.05 6.71
N TRP A 616 -24.19 12.86 6.44
CA TRP A 616 -24.19 12.12 5.16
C TRP A 616 -23.37 12.72 4.01
N MET A 617 -23.37 14.04 3.79
CA MET A 617 -22.75 14.59 2.58
C MET A 617 -21.22 14.68 2.68
N GLN A 618 -20.51 14.13 1.69
CA GLN A 618 -19.10 14.44 1.47
C GLN A 618 -18.92 15.94 1.19
N GLN A 619 -17.82 16.49 1.68
CA GLN A 619 -17.47 17.90 1.51
C GLN A 619 -16.50 18.08 0.35
N ASN A 620 -16.27 19.34 -0.06
CA ASN A 620 -15.49 19.61 -1.27
C ASN A 620 -14.05 19.05 -1.22
N ILE A 621 -13.46 18.91 -0.02
CA ILE A 621 -12.13 18.31 0.15
C ILE A 621 -12.03 16.90 -0.45
N SER A 622 -13.15 16.17 -0.42
CA SER A 622 -13.30 14.79 -0.87
C SER A 622 -13.64 14.65 -2.36
N THR A 623 -13.63 15.75 -3.13
CA THR A 623 -14.01 15.75 -4.56
C THR A 623 -13.21 14.74 -5.38
N LEU A 624 -11.92 14.56 -5.09
CA LEU A 624 -11.05 13.65 -5.85
C LEU A 624 -11.16 12.18 -5.41
N ILE A 625 -11.88 11.86 -4.33
CA ILE A 625 -12.16 10.47 -3.97
C ILE A 625 -12.95 9.77 -5.08
N ASN A 626 -13.79 10.52 -5.81
CA ASN A 626 -14.54 10.05 -6.96
C ASN A 626 -14.10 10.81 -8.23
N PRO A 627 -13.05 10.36 -8.93
CA PRO A 627 -12.57 11.02 -10.15
C PRO A 627 -13.63 11.16 -11.27
N PRO A 628 -14.56 10.21 -11.50
CA PRO A 628 -15.69 10.45 -12.42
C PRO A 628 -16.56 11.65 -12.05
N PHE A 629 -16.85 11.84 -10.75
CA PHE A 629 -17.54 13.04 -10.25
C PHE A 629 -16.72 14.30 -10.55
N ALA A 630 -15.41 14.30 -10.26
CA ALA A 630 -14.53 15.43 -10.56
C ALA A 630 -14.48 15.76 -12.07
N LEU A 631 -14.41 14.75 -12.94
CA LEU A 631 -14.49 14.93 -14.40
C LEU A 631 -15.83 15.54 -14.82
N SER A 632 -16.94 15.05 -14.28
CA SER A 632 -18.27 15.61 -14.57
C SER A 632 -18.39 17.08 -14.14
N LEU A 633 -17.77 17.44 -13.00
CA LEU A 633 -17.76 18.80 -12.49
C LEU A 633 -16.96 19.74 -13.40
N LEU A 634 -15.80 19.27 -13.89
CA LEU A 634 -15.02 20.01 -14.89
C LEU A 634 -15.81 20.24 -16.19
N LEU A 635 -16.44 19.19 -16.72
CA LEU A 635 -17.26 19.29 -17.93
C LEU A 635 -18.45 20.24 -17.74
N LEU A 636 -19.10 20.19 -16.58
CA LEU A 636 -20.21 21.09 -16.23
C LEU A 636 -19.73 22.55 -16.13
N LEU A 637 -18.56 22.80 -15.52
CA LEU A 637 -17.97 24.14 -15.47
C LEU A 637 -17.58 24.66 -16.86
N VAL A 638 -17.04 23.79 -17.73
CA VAL A 638 -16.75 24.14 -19.12
C VAL A 638 -18.04 24.50 -19.85
N PHE A 639 -19.10 23.68 -19.71
CA PHE A 639 -20.42 23.97 -20.26
C PHE A 639 -20.95 25.32 -19.78
N LEU A 640 -20.94 25.59 -18.47
CA LEU A 640 -21.45 26.83 -17.88
C LEU A 640 -20.65 28.06 -18.34
N ASN A 641 -19.34 27.93 -18.49
CA ASN A 641 -18.52 28.98 -19.07
C ASN A 641 -18.93 29.24 -20.53
N LEU A 642 -18.92 28.22 -21.39
CA LEU A 642 -19.27 28.39 -22.81
C LEU A 642 -20.69 28.92 -23.00
N TYR A 643 -21.66 28.38 -22.26
CA TYR A 643 -23.03 28.86 -22.24
C TYR A 643 -23.08 30.33 -21.85
N HIS A 644 -22.33 30.75 -20.81
CA HIS A 644 -22.27 32.17 -20.44
C HIS A 644 -21.80 33.07 -21.60
N SER A 645 -20.75 32.65 -22.32
CA SER A 645 -20.21 33.43 -23.44
C SER A 645 -21.13 33.47 -24.66
N TRP A 646 -21.90 32.40 -24.89
CA TRP A 646 -22.64 32.21 -26.12
C TRP A 646 -24.15 32.42 -25.95
N HIS A 647 -24.62 32.68 -24.72
CA HIS A 647 -26.04 32.78 -24.39
C HIS A 647 -26.78 33.81 -25.25
N ASP A 648 -26.18 34.95 -25.55
CA ASP A 648 -26.83 36.02 -26.31
C ASP A 648 -26.88 35.73 -27.82
N SER A 649 -26.02 34.85 -28.33
CA SER A 649 -25.92 34.53 -29.76
C SER A 649 -25.59 33.05 -29.99
N LEU A 650 -26.62 32.21 -29.91
CA LEU A 650 -26.49 30.76 -29.98
C LEU A 650 -26.72 30.27 -31.43
N SER A 651 -25.67 30.29 -32.25
CA SER A 651 -25.67 29.70 -33.59
C SER A 651 -25.80 28.17 -33.54
N LEU A 652 -26.23 27.53 -34.64
CA LEU A 652 -26.36 26.06 -34.69
C LEU A 652 -25.07 25.34 -34.29
N LYS A 653 -23.91 25.80 -34.77
CA LYS A 653 -22.60 25.25 -34.37
C LYS A 653 -22.36 25.32 -32.86
N ARG A 654 -22.66 26.48 -32.23
CA ARG A 654 -22.50 26.66 -30.78
C ARG A 654 -23.50 25.81 -29.99
N LEU A 655 -24.72 25.67 -30.50
CA LEU A 655 -25.75 24.79 -29.94
C LEU A 655 -25.29 23.34 -29.93
N LEU A 656 -24.80 22.84 -31.05
CA LEU A 656 -24.31 21.47 -31.19
C LEU A 656 -23.12 21.21 -30.27
N ILE A 657 -22.15 22.14 -30.19
CA ILE A 657 -21.01 22.02 -29.28
C ILE A 657 -21.47 21.96 -27.82
N LEU A 658 -22.35 22.86 -27.39
CA LEU A 658 -22.88 22.86 -26.01
C LEU A 658 -23.65 21.56 -25.73
N SER A 659 -24.48 21.11 -26.65
CA SER A 659 -25.28 19.90 -26.50
C SER A 659 -24.37 18.67 -26.39
N LEU A 660 -23.29 18.58 -27.19
CA LEU A 660 -22.34 17.48 -27.11
C LEU A 660 -21.56 17.47 -25.78
N ILE A 661 -21.04 18.62 -25.34
CA ILE A 661 -20.34 18.73 -24.05
C ILE A 661 -21.28 18.39 -22.89
N GLY A 662 -22.51 18.89 -22.94
CA GLY A 662 -23.53 18.58 -21.93
C GLY A 662 -23.96 17.11 -21.96
N ALA A 663 -24.02 16.49 -23.13
CA ALA A 663 -24.34 15.08 -23.29
C ALA A 663 -23.22 14.16 -22.74
N LEU A 664 -21.94 14.54 -22.89
CA LEU A 664 -20.83 13.79 -22.29
C LEU A 664 -20.95 13.64 -20.75
N LEU A 665 -21.70 14.53 -20.08
CA LEU A 665 -21.98 14.38 -18.65
C LEU A 665 -22.68 13.07 -18.32
N ILE A 666 -23.52 12.51 -19.21
CA ILE A 666 -24.21 11.25 -18.93
C ILE A 666 -23.21 10.09 -18.78
N GLN A 667 -22.10 10.15 -19.52
CA GLN A 667 -21.02 9.15 -19.49
C GLN A 667 -19.91 9.49 -18.50
N ALA A 668 -19.84 10.73 -17.98
CA ALA A 668 -18.94 11.10 -16.88
C ALA A 668 -19.56 10.80 -15.51
N LYS A 669 -20.78 11.32 -15.29
CA LYS A 669 -21.60 11.09 -14.10
C LYS A 669 -23.04 11.47 -14.42
N ALA A 670 -23.93 10.48 -14.49
CA ALA A 670 -25.32 10.68 -14.90
C ALA A 670 -26.04 11.80 -14.11
N TYR A 671 -25.75 11.95 -12.81
CA TYR A 671 -26.32 12.99 -11.95
C TYR A 671 -26.07 14.42 -12.46
N ALA A 672 -24.88 14.72 -12.98
CA ALA A 672 -24.59 16.03 -13.57
C ALA A 672 -25.47 16.31 -14.80
N SER A 673 -25.68 15.29 -15.64
CA SER A 673 -26.51 15.41 -16.85
C SER A 673 -27.96 15.68 -16.48
N VAL A 674 -28.52 14.91 -15.52
CA VAL A 674 -29.88 15.08 -15.03
C VAL A 674 -30.08 16.48 -14.44
N LEU A 675 -29.17 16.95 -13.59
CA LEU A 675 -29.22 18.29 -13.01
C LEU A 675 -29.16 19.38 -14.07
N LEU A 676 -28.29 19.24 -15.08
CA LEU A 676 -28.15 20.22 -16.15
C LEU A 676 -29.39 20.28 -17.06
N ILE A 677 -29.92 19.12 -17.47
CA ILE A 677 -31.14 19.03 -18.28
C ILE A 677 -32.29 19.69 -17.53
N PHE A 678 -32.50 19.33 -16.26
CA PHE A 678 -33.52 19.93 -15.42
C PHE A 678 -33.34 21.45 -15.31
N ALA A 679 -32.12 21.92 -15.02
CA ALA A 679 -31.84 23.34 -14.88
C ALA A 679 -32.12 24.13 -16.16
N LEU A 680 -31.81 23.58 -17.33
CA LEU A 680 -32.13 24.20 -18.61
C LEU A 680 -33.64 24.29 -18.84
N PHE A 681 -34.39 23.21 -18.60
CA PHE A 681 -35.85 23.21 -18.75
C PHE A 681 -36.55 24.12 -17.74
N ALA A 682 -36.13 24.10 -16.47
CA ALA A 682 -36.70 24.93 -15.42
C ALA A 682 -36.42 26.42 -15.66
N HIS A 683 -35.18 26.77 -16.05
CA HIS A 683 -34.83 28.13 -16.42
C HIS A 683 -35.58 28.60 -17.67
N LEU A 684 -35.72 27.73 -18.67
CA LEU A 684 -36.49 28.02 -19.88
C LEU A 684 -37.96 28.33 -19.52
N SER A 685 -38.58 27.47 -18.71
CA SER A 685 -39.97 27.63 -18.27
C SER A 685 -40.17 28.96 -17.53
N LEU A 686 -39.29 29.27 -16.58
CA LEU A 686 -39.32 30.55 -15.86
C LEU A 686 -39.14 31.75 -16.81
N SER A 687 -38.25 31.63 -17.79
CA SER A 687 -37.98 32.69 -18.76
C SER A 687 -39.18 32.94 -19.68
N VAL A 688 -39.93 31.90 -20.07
CA VAL A 688 -41.13 32.02 -20.91
C VAL A 688 -42.19 32.82 -20.16
N VAL A 689 -42.40 32.49 -18.88
CA VAL A 689 -43.39 33.16 -18.02
C VAL A 689 -43.01 34.62 -17.74
N THR A 690 -41.72 34.88 -17.48
CA THR A 690 -41.26 36.21 -17.02
C THR A 690 -40.96 37.19 -18.15
N THR A 691 -40.31 36.75 -19.24
CA THR A 691 -39.77 37.66 -20.27
C THR A 691 -40.52 37.60 -21.60
N ARG A 692 -41.33 36.55 -21.84
CA ARG A 692 -42.14 36.30 -23.05
C ARG A 692 -41.41 36.36 -24.40
N ARG A 693 -40.08 36.50 -24.44
CA ARG A 693 -39.27 36.55 -25.67
C ARG A 693 -38.04 35.67 -25.53
N ILE A 694 -38.14 34.43 -26.00
CA ILE A 694 -37.01 33.47 -26.03
C ILE A 694 -36.65 33.16 -27.48
N SER A 695 -35.36 33.18 -27.79
CA SER A 695 -34.88 32.80 -29.12
C SER A 695 -35.10 31.32 -29.37
N PHE A 696 -35.46 30.95 -30.60
CA PHE A 696 -35.71 29.56 -30.99
C PHE A 696 -34.55 28.60 -30.66
N SER A 697 -33.30 29.07 -30.83
CA SER A 697 -32.11 28.30 -30.45
C SER A 697 -32.00 27.95 -28.96
N LYS A 698 -32.55 28.79 -28.06
CA LYS A 698 -32.58 28.50 -26.61
C LYS A 698 -33.65 27.47 -26.26
N LEU A 699 -34.73 27.38 -27.05
CA LEU A 699 -35.75 26.33 -26.92
C LEU A 699 -35.18 24.97 -27.33
N LEU A 700 -34.33 24.93 -28.37
CA LEU A 700 -33.77 23.68 -28.90
C LEU A 700 -32.65 23.08 -28.04
N LEU A 701 -31.86 23.89 -27.33
CA LEU A 701 -30.71 23.42 -26.55
C LEU A 701 -31.04 22.26 -25.57
N PRO A 702 -32.04 22.37 -24.67
CA PRO A 702 -32.36 21.26 -23.76
C PRO A 702 -32.82 20.00 -24.49
N ALA A 703 -33.54 20.14 -25.62
CA ALA A 703 -34.00 19.00 -26.42
C ALA A 703 -32.83 18.29 -27.13
N PHE A 704 -31.92 19.03 -27.77
CA PHE A 704 -30.73 18.46 -28.41
C PHE A 704 -29.81 17.78 -27.40
N LEU A 705 -29.61 18.41 -26.24
CA LEU A 705 -28.82 17.82 -25.17
C LEU A 705 -29.45 16.52 -24.67
N LEU A 706 -30.77 16.50 -24.44
CA LEU A 706 -31.49 15.27 -24.06
C LEU A 706 -31.32 14.15 -25.10
N VAL A 707 -31.52 14.46 -26.40
CA VAL A 707 -31.36 13.48 -27.49
C VAL A 707 -29.93 12.93 -27.52
N PHE A 708 -28.91 13.78 -27.47
CA PHE A 708 -27.52 13.31 -27.45
C PHE A 708 -27.18 12.53 -26.18
N SER A 709 -27.69 12.92 -25.01
CA SER A 709 -27.51 12.15 -23.78
C SER A 709 -28.11 10.75 -23.92
N VAL A 710 -29.32 10.62 -24.48
CA VAL A 710 -29.96 9.32 -24.73
C VAL A 710 -29.15 8.49 -25.72
N LEU A 711 -28.71 9.09 -26.83
CA LEU A 711 -27.88 8.39 -27.83
C LEU A 711 -26.55 7.89 -27.27
N LEU A 712 -25.91 8.67 -26.40
CA LEU A 712 -24.66 8.26 -25.74
C LEU A 712 -24.89 7.21 -24.65
N PHE A 713 -26.07 7.17 -24.02
CA PHE A 713 -26.40 6.20 -22.97
C PHE A 713 -26.90 4.86 -23.54
N LEU A 714 -27.55 4.88 -24.70
CA LEU A 714 -28.17 3.70 -25.31
C LEU A 714 -27.24 2.48 -25.45
N PRO A 715 -25.95 2.61 -25.83
CA PRO A 715 -25.05 1.46 -25.96
C PRO A 715 -24.78 0.71 -24.66
N THR A 716 -24.94 1.37 -23.50
CA THR A 716 -24.78 0.76 -22.18
C THR A 716 -26.10 0.59 -21.45
N TYR A 717 -27.25 0.83 -22.10
CA TYR A 717 -28.54 0.67 -21.46
C TYR A 717 -28.99 -0.79 -21.46
N ALA A 718 -29.37 -1.31 -20.29
CA ALA A 718 -30.13 -2.54 -20.17
C ALA A 718 -31.40 -2.28 -19.35
N SER A 719 -32.50 -2.96 -19.68
CA SER A 719 -33.76 -2.82 -18.96
C SER A 719 -33.60 -3.27 -17.51
N SER A 720 -33.46 -2.31 -16.60
CA SER A 720 -33.35 -2.55 -15.16
C SER A 720 -34.71 -2.42 -14.46
N GLY A 721 -34.79 -2.90 -13.22
CA GLY A 721 -35.84 -2.48 -12.28
C GLY A 721 -35.86 -0.97 -12.04
N SER A 722 -36.74 -0.46 -11.15
CA SER A 722 -36.76 0.99 -10.87
C SER A 722 -35.42 1.43 -10.23
N LEU A 723 -34.60 2.16 -10.99
CA LEU A 723 -33.28 2.67 -10.56
C LEU A 723 -33.38 3.52 -9.29
N PHE A 724 -34.48 4.25 -9.12
CA PHE A 724 -34.78 5.06 -7.94
C PHE A 724 -36.02 4.55 -7.22
N GLN A 725 -35.94 4.53 -5.90
CA GLN A 725 -37.05 4.26 -5.00
C GLN A 725 -37.55 5.58 -4.39
N PHE A 726 -38.88 5.75 -4.35
CA PHE A 726 -39.52 6.83 -3.62
C PHE A 726 -39.40 6.58 -2.12
N ALA A 727 -38.54 7.33 -1.44
CA ALA A 727 -38.21 7.17 -0.02
C ALA A 727 -38.06 8.55 0.64
N PRO A 728 -39.18 9.28 0.85
CA PRO A 728 -39.13 10.65 1.33
C PRO A 728 -38.47 10.73 2.71
N LEU A 729 -37.59 11.73 2.85
CA LEU A 729 -36.83 12.04 4.08
C LEU A 729 -35.94 10.88 4.60
N TRP A 730 -35.59 9.91 3.75
CA TRP A 730 -34.78 8.76 4.17
C TRP A 730 -33.47 9.16 4.84
N PHE A 731 -32.70 10.09 4.25
CA PHE A 731 -31.44 10.58 4.84
C PHE A 731 -31.62 11.30 6.17
N ILE A 732 -32.78 11.93 6.38
CA ILE A 732 -33.10 12.69 7.60
C ILE A 732 -33.44 11.71 8.72
N ARG A 733 -34.22 10.67 8.40
CA ARG A 733 -34.51 9.59 9.34
C ARG A 733 -33.24 8.81 9.70
N SER A 734 -32.44 8.44 8.70
CA SER A 734 -31.21 7.66 8.92
C SER A 734 -30.12 8.46 9.63
N LEU A 735 -30.10 9.80 9.50
CA LEU A 735 -29.21 10.69 10.26
C LEU A 735 -29.26 10.44 11.76
N VAL A 736 -30.47 10.23 12.30
CA VAL A 736 -30.68 10.08 13.75
C VAL A 736 -30.78 8.64 14.22
N SER A 737 -31.04 7.69 13.32
CA SER A 737 -31.14 6.27 13.68
C SER A 737 -29.85 5.46 13.46
N ALA A 738 -28.92 5.96 12.64
CA ALA A 738 -27.66 5.26 12.39
C ALA A 738 -26.59 5.64 13.43
N GLN A 739 -25.93 4.62 13.99
CA GLN A 739 -24.94 4.77 15.06
C GLN A 739 -23.68 5.52 14.63
N ASP A 740 -23.31 5.43 13.35
CA ASP A 740 -22.13 6.08 12.75
C ASP A 740 -22.42 7.52 12.25
N ARG A 741 -23.64 8.03 12.46
CA ARG A 741 -24.07 9.37 12.04
C ARG A 741 -24.24 10.30 13.25
N LEU A 742 -25.30 11.10 13.26
CA LEU A 742 -25.59 12.00 14.38
C LEU A 742 -26.10 11.22 15.60
N ASN A 743 -26.78 10.10 15.37
CA ASN A 743 -27.31 9.17 16.37
C ASN A 743 -28.07 9.85 17.53
N LEU A 744 -29.21 10.47 17.22
CA LEU A 744 -30.11 11.07 18.22
C LEU A 744 -31.27 10.11 18.50
N GLU A 745 -31.02 9.12 19.36
CA GLU A 745 -31.98 8.04 19.68
C GLU A 745 -33.34 8.57 20.17
N SER A 746 -33.35 9.69 20.91
CA SER A 746 -34.58 10.35 21.37
C SER A 746 -35.43 10.88 20.21
N PHE A 747 -34.80 11.48 19.19
CA PHE A 747 -35.49 11.93 17.98
C PHE A 747 -35.94 10.76 17.09
N ALA A 748 -35.13 9.70 16.99
CA ALA A 748 -35.52 8.49 16.28
C ALA A 748 -36.75 7.83 16.91
N SER A 749 -36.77 7.73 18.25
CA SER A 749 -37.90 7.21 19.02
C SER A 749 -39.13 8.11 18.90
N ALA A 750 -38.96 9.44 19.00
CA ALA A 750 -40.05 10.40 18.83
C ALA A 750 -40.68 10.32 17.44
N TRP A 751 -39.87 10.19 16.38
CA TRP A 751 -40.36 9.98 15.01
C TRP A 751 -41.25 8.73 14.95
N GLN A 752 -40.75 7.58 15.44
CA GLN A 752 -41.49 6.31 15.40
C GLN A 752 -42.81 6.39 16.18
N VAL A 753 -42.78 6.95 17.40
CA VAL A 753 -43.98 7.08 18.25
C VAL A 753 -45.01 8.01 17.63
N TYR A 754 -44.61 9.20 17.16
CA TYR A 754 -45.55 10.16 16.58
C TYR A 754 -46.13 9.68 15.25
N GLN A 755 -45.36 8.91 14.48
CA GLN A 755 -45.86 8.27 13.27
C GLN A 755 -46.85 7.12 13.59
N ALA A 756 -46.57 6.31 14.62
CA ALA A 756 -47.44 5.20 15.02
C ALA A 756 -48.73 5.65 15.75
N THR A 757 -48.74 6.84 16.34
CA THR A 757 -49.87 7.39 17.12
C THR A 757 -50.62 8.51 16.40
N ASP A 758 -50.36 8.69 15.10
CA ASP A 758 -50.99 9.72 14.24
C ASP A 758 -50.87 11.17 14.80
N GLN A 759 -49.79 11.47 15.52
CA GLN A 759 -49.52 12.80 16.10
C GLN A 759 -48.88 13.74 15.06
N TYR A 760 -49.58 14.01 13.97
CA TYR A 760 -49.06 14.74 12.81
C TYR A 760 -48.39 16.10 13.11
N PRO A 761 -48.91 16.96 14.02
CA PRO A 761 -48.24 18.23 14.33
C PRO A 761 -46.86 18.04 14.97
N LYS A 762 -46.72 17.05 15.86
CA LYS A 762 -45.44 16.73 16.50
C LYS A 762 -44.48 16.06 15.52
N LEU A 763 -45.00 15.19 14.65
CA LEU A 763 -44.21 14.57 13.58
C LEU A 763 -43.68 15.62 12.58
N LEU A 764 -44.51 16.60 12.20
CA LEU A 764 -44.11 17.71 11.33
C LEU A 764 -43.00 18.55 11.98
N LEU A 765 -43.10 18.83 13.29
CA LEU A 765 -42.04 19.53 14.02
C LEU A 765 -40.72 18.74 13.97
N VAL A 766 -40.77 17.42 14.22
CA VAL A 766 -39.60 16.54 14.10
C VAL A 766 -39.01 16.60 12.68
N HIS A 767 -39.83 16.51 11.63
CA HIS A 767 -39.37 16.60 10.25
C HIS A 767 -38.66 17.93 9.96
N ILE A 768 -39.26 19.05 10.37
CA ILE A 768 -38.68 20.39 10.16
C ILE A 768 -37.37 20.53 10.91
N THR A 769 -37.34 20.19 12.21
CA THR A 769 -36.15 20.30 13.04
C THR A 769 -34.99 19.47 12.49
N LEU A 770 -35.23 18.20 12.15
CA LEU A 770 -34.17 17.33 11.64
C LEU A 770 -33.70 17.74 10.24
N THR A 771 -34.60 18.23 9.39
CA THR A 771 -34.23 18.78 8.08
C THR A 771 -33.36 20.03 8.22
N LEU A 772 -33.67 20.91 9.18
CA LEU A 772 -32.83 22.08 9.48
C LEU A 772 -31.46 21.66 10.02
N VAL A 773 -31.39 20.71 10.95
CA VAL A 773 -30.12 20.18 11.46
C VAL A 773 -29.28 19.58 10.33
N TYR A 774 -29.90 18.77 9.47
CA TYR A 774 -29.26 18.18 8.32
C TYR A 774 -28.71 19.22 7.33
N LEU A 775 -29.52 20.23 6.98
CA LEU A 775 -29.11 21.29 6.04
C LEU A 775 -28.05 22.20 6.64
N LEU A 776 -28.27 22.74 7.85
CA LEU A 776 -27.31 23.63 8.50
C LEU A 776 -25.99 22.92 8.80
N GLY A 777 -26.07 21.65 9.22
CA GLY A 777 -24.92 20.78 9.45
C GLY A 777 -24.05 20.64 8.21
N ASN A 778 -24.64 20.31 7.06
CA ASN A 778 -23.91 20.15 5.80
C ASN A 778 -23.45 21.47 5.17
N LEU A 779 -24.29 22.50 5.19
CA LEU A 779 -23.97 23.78 4.55
C LEU A 779 -22.89 24.54 5.34
N GLY A 780 -22.95 24.54 6.67
CA GLY A 780 -22.06 25.32 7.52
C GLY A 780 -21.98 26.78 7.08
N ILE A 781 -20.77 27.28 6.82
CA ILE A 781 -20.59 28.67 6.38
C ILE A 781 -21.27 28.98 5.03
N ARG A 782 -21.56 27.97 4.20
CA ARG A 782 -22.27 28.12 2.91
C ARG A 782 -23.68 28.69 3.07
N VAL A 783 -24.27 28.69 4.27
CA VAL A 783 -25.54 29.38 4.55
C VAL A 783 -25.46 30.87 4.17
N LEU A 784 -24.28 31.50 4.31
CA LEU A 784 -24.08 32.90 3.91
C LEU A 784 -24.22 33.13 2.39
N ALA A 785 -24.14 32.08 1.58
CA ALA A 785 -24.34 32.15 0.14
C ALA A 785 -25.82 32.09 -0.29
N LEU A 786 -26.76 31.72 0.60
CA LEU A 786 -28.17 31.56 0.24
C LEU A 786 -28.81 32.83 -0.35
N PRO A 787 -28.54 34.06 0.15
CA PRO A 787 -29.05 35.27 -0.49
C PRO A 787 -28.50 35.46 -1.92
N ALA A 788 -27.22 35.17 -2.14
CA ALA A 788 -26.59 35.28 -3.46
C ALA A 788 -27.11 34.18 -4.42
N TRP A 789 -27.37 32.99 -3.90
CA TRP A 789 -28.03 31.90 -4.63
C TRP A 789 -29.44 32.29 -5.07
N TRP A 790 -30.28 32.82 -4.16
CA TRP A 790 -31.62 33.29 -4.51
C TRP A 790 -31.61 34.35 -5.61
N GLN A 791 -30.71 35.33 -5.50
CA GLN A 791 -30.56 36.36 -6.53
C GLN A 791 -30.13 35.79 -7.89
N SER A 792 -29.44 34.65 -7.91
CA SER A 792 -28.92 34.05 -9.15
C SER A 792 -30.02 33.55 -10.09
N PHE A 793 -31.23 33.24 -9.60
CA PHE A 793 -32.38 32.91 -10.45
C PHE A 793 -32.78 34.04 -11.41
N PHE A 794 -32.53 35.28 -11.01
CA PHE A 794 -32.96 36.49 -11.72
C PHE A 794 -31.81 37.19 -12.45
N LYS A 795 -30.61 36.59 -12.47
CA LYS A 795 -29.47 37.07 -13.25
C LYS A 795 -29.55 36.57 -14.69
N SER A 796 -28.60 36.98 -15.53
CA SER A 796 -28.51 36.53 -16.93
C SER A 796 -27.52 35.38 -17.11
N ALA A 797 -27.59 34.75 -18.29
CA ALA A 797 -26.63 33.76 -18.76
C ALA A 797 -26.57 32.50 -17.87
N SER A 798 -25.39 32.11 -17.36
CA SER A 798 -25.20 30.83 -16.66
C SER A 798 -25.60 30.80 -15.18
N GLN A 799 -25.81 31.96 -14.53
CA GLN A 799 -26.13 32.01 -13.10
C GLN A 799 -27.47 31.34 -12.73
N PRO A 800 -28.57 31.52 -13.51
CA PRO A 800 -29.82 30.82 -13.23
C PRO A 800 -29.71 29.31 -13.31
N LEU A 801 -28.89 28.77 -14.23
CA LEU A 801 -28.68 27.33 -14.33
C LEU A 801 -28.05 26.78 -13.05
N VAL A 802 -27.04 27.48 -12.51
CA VAL A 802 -26.43 27.12 -11.23
C VAL A 802 -27.43 27.18 -10.08
N ALA A 803 -28.33 28.17 -10.08
CA ALA A 803 -29.37 28.28 -9.06
C ALA A 803 -30.32 27.07 -9.05
N TRP A 804 -30.74 26.62 -10.24
CA TRP A 804 -31.56 25.40 -10.40
C TRP A 804 -30.79 24.12 -10.07
N ILE A 805 -29.51 24.02 -10.45
CA ILE A 805 -28.64 22.90 -10.08
C ILE A 805 -28.53 22.78 -8.56
N ILE A 806 -28.30 23.88 -7.84
CA ILE A 806 -28.26 23.90 -6.37
C ILE A 806 -29.58 23.40 -5.77
N LEU A 807 -30.71 23.92 -6.27
CA LEU A 807 -32.04 23.56 -5.78
C LEU A 807 -32.33 22.06 -5.98
N ALA A 808 -32.16 21.58 -7.22
CA ALA A 808 -32.41 20.17 -7.54
C ALA A 808 -31.44 19.23 -6.83
N GLY A 809 -30.16 19.59 -6.73
CA GLY A 809 -29.15 18.77 -6.06
C GLY A 809 -29.41 18.59 -4.57
N LEU A 810 -30.04 19.56 -3.90
CA LEU A 810 -30.48 19.43 -2.50
C LEU A 810 -31.85 18.74 -2.38
N ALA A 811 -32.75 18.95 -3.34
CA ALA A 811 -34.12 18.44 -3.27
C ALA A 811 -34.25 16.96 -3.64
N VAL A 812 -33.51 16.47 -4.64
CA VAL A 812 -33.64 15.08 -5.12
C VAL A 812 -33.40 14.05 -4.00
N PRO A 813 -32.34 14.17 -3.16
CA PRO A 813 -32.11 13.21 -2.08
C PRO A 813 -33.17 13.24 -0.97
N PHE A 814 -34.00 14.29 -0.90
CA PHE A 814 -35.12 14.32 0.06
C PHE A 814 -36.30 13.46 -0.36
N VAL A 815 -36.36 13.04 -1.62
CA VAL A 815 -37.52 12.33 -2.18
C VAL A 815 -37.13 10.93 -2.64
N PHE A 816 -35.92 10.77 -3.19
CA PHE A 816 -35.49 9.53 -3.83
C PHE A 816 -34.17 9.00 -3.27
N ILE A 817 -34.07 7.68 -3.21
CA ILE A 817 -32.81 6.94 -3.03
C ILE A 817 -32.61 5.99 -4.20
N GLN A 818 -31.36 5.65 -4.51
CA GLN A 818 -31.05 4.67 -5.56
C GLN A 818 -31.19 3.27 -4.97
N SER A 819 -31.79 2.37 -5.74
CA SER A 819 -31.87 0.95 -5.42
C SER A 819 -30.44 0.36 -5.31
N GLY A 820 -30.22 -0.58 -4.39
CA GLY A 820 -28.91 -1.18 -4.10
C GLY A 820 -28.04 -0.35 -3.13
N ASN A 821 -27.74 0.90 -3.47
CA ASN A 821 -26.89 1.76 -2.63
C ASN A 821 -27.43 3.19 -2.49
N SER A 822 -27.96 3.53 -1.31
CA SER A 822 -28.50 4.86 -1.03
C SER A 822 -27.45 5.97 -1.08
N TRP A 823 -26.17 5.68 -0.81
CA TRP A 823 -25.06 6.66 -0.88
C TRP A 823 -24.96 7.31 -2.26
N ASN A 824 -25.35 6.61 -3.32
CA ASN A 824 -25.25 7.15 -4.66
C ASN A 824 -26.20 8.34 -4.90
N SER A 825 -27.39 8.33 -4.30
CA SER A 825 -28.31 9.46 -4.42
C SER A 825 -27.84 10.71 -3.70
N ILE A 826 -27.04 10.58 -2.64
CA ILE A 826 -26.54 11.78 -1.94
C ILE A 826 -25.56 12.60 -2.82
N GLN A 827 -24.96 11.98 -3.83
CA GLN A 827 -24.00 12.62 -4.72
C GLN A 827 -24.61 13.78 -5.54
N PHE A 828 -25.94 13.83 -5.70
CA PHE A 828 -26.62 15.01 -6.25
C PHE A 828 -26.32 16.29 -5.46
N SER A 829 -26.24 16.19 -4.13
CA SER A 829 -25.97 17.33 -3.25
C SER A 829 -24.54 17.83 -3.32
N TYR A 830 -23.60 17.04 -3.83
CA TYR A 830 -22.19 17.44 -3.94
C TYR A 830 -22.01 18.59 -4.93
N TYR A 831 -22.79 18.60 -6.02
CA TYR A 831 -22.84 19.74 -6.94
C TYR A 831 -23.36 21.00 -6.24
N SER A 832 -24.40 20.88 -5.39
CA SER A 832 -24.93 22.00 -4.62
C SER A 832 -23.92 22.58 -3.64
N LEU A 833 -23.19 21.73 -2.89
CA LEU A 833 -22.15 22.17 -1.95
C LEU A 833 -21.01 22.89 -2.68
N PHE A 834 -20.59 22.36 -3.84
CA PHE A 834 -19.57 22.99 -4.65
C PHE A 834 -20.00 24.37 -5.17
N PHE A 835 -21.18 24.49 -5.77
CA PHE A 835 -21.65 25.77 -6.31
C PHE A 835 -22.00 26.79 -5.22
N LEU A 836 -22.48 26.36 -4.05
CA LEU A 836 -22.65 27.26 -2.91
C LEU A 836 -21.29 27.78 -2.40
N SER A 837 -20.23 26.96 -2.42
CA SER A 837 -18.87 27.44 -2.16
C SER A 837 -18.39 28.49 -3.16
N LEU A 838 -18.77 28.38 -4.44
CA LEU A 838 -18.46 29.40 -5.44
C LEU A 838 -19.14 30.75 -5.16
N LEU A 839 -20.35 30.72 -4.61
CA LEU A 839 -21.14 31.92 -4.31
C LEU A 839 -20.73 32.60 -2.98
N LEU A 840 -19.85 32.00 -2.18
CA LEU A 840 -19.47 32.49 -0.85
C LEU A 840 -18.56 33.72 -0.85
N GLY A 841 -17.76 33.96 -1.90
CA GLY A 841 -16.76 35.02 -1.88
C GLY A 841 -17.32 36.41 -1.61
N PRO A 842 -18.34 36.90 -2.35
CA PRO A 842 -18.92 38.22 -2.13
C PRO A 842 -19.53 38.43 -0.73
N PRO A 843 -20.42 37.56 -0.19
CA PRO A 843 -20.99 37.78 1.13
C PRO A 843 -19.94 37.76 2.24
N VAL A 844 -18.94 36.87 2.17
CA VAL A 844 -17.85 36.85 3.15
C VAL A 844 -16.96 38.08 3.03
N ALA A 845 -16.59 38.49 1.81
CA ALA A 845 -15.80 39.70 1.61
C ALA A 845 -16.52 40.95 2.16
N SER A 846 -17.84 41.04 1.94
CA SER A 846 -18.67 42.10 2.50
C SER A 846 -18.72 42.05 4.03
N PHE A 847 -18.83 40.85 4.61
CA PHE A 847 -18.86 40.65 6.05
C PHE A 847 -17.54 41.06 6.72
N LEU A 848 -16.41 40.67 6.13
CA LEU A 848 -15.08 41.07 6.58
C LEU A 848 -14.84 42.58 6.41
N SER A 849 -15.34 43.22 5.34
CA SER A 849 -15.15 44.66 5.15
C SER A 849 -15.92 45.55 6.12
N ARG A 850 -16.89 45.00 6.88
CA ARG A 850 -17.65 45.74 7.91
C ARG A 850 -16.87 45.94 9.20
N SER A 851 -15.71 45.32 9.36
CA SER A 851 -14.84 45.58 10.51
C SER A 851 -13.98 46.82 10.26
N HIS A 852 -14.16 47.85 11.08
CA HIS A 852 -13.37 49.09 11.01
C HIS A 852 -12.11 49.05 11.90
N THR A 853 -11.92 47.99 12.69
CA THR A 853 -10.76 47.81 13.59
C THR A 853 -10.08 46.47 13.33
N LEU A 854 -8.75 46.43 13.47
CA LEU A 854 -7.95 45.22 13.29
C LEU A 854 -8.38 44.05 14.20
N PRO A 855 -8.67 44.25 15.51
CA PRO A 855 -9.12 43.16 16.36
C PRO A 855 -10.44 42.55 15.88
N LYS A 856 -11.43 43.38 15.49
CA LYS A 856 -12.71 42.89 14.97
C LYS A 856 -12.52 42.13 13.66
N PHE A 857 -11.65 42.61 12.77
CA PHE A 857 -11.31 41.89 11.54
C PHE A 857 -10.71 40.51 11.83
N LEU A 858 -9.72 40.45 12.72
CA LEU A 858 -9.06 39.20 13.11
C LEU A 858 -10.03 38.22 13.77
N SER A 859 -10.92 38.68 14.66
CA SER A 859 -11.94 37.83 15.28
C SER A 859 -12.93 37.25 14.26
N LEU A 860 -13.37 38.06 13.28
CA LEU A 860 -14.25 37.57 12.21
C LEU A 860 -13.53 36.57 11.30
N LEU A 861 -12.27 36.85 10.96
CA LEU A 861 -11.43 35.94 10.17
C LEU A 861 -11.22 34.61 10.91
N LEU A 862 -10.95 34.65 12.21
CA LEU A 862 -10.82 33.46 13.06
C LEU A 862 -12.11 32.65 13.08
N LEU A 863 -13.27 33.31 13.26
CA LEU A 863 -14.58 32.65 13.23
C LEU A 863 -14.85 31.97 11.89
N ILE A 864 -14.61 32.67 10.78
CA ILE A 864 -14.77 32.10 9.43
C ILE A 864 -13.85 30.89 9.26
N THR A 865 -12.60 31.00 9.69
CA THR A 865 -11.61 29.92 9.62
C THR A 865 -12.04 28.71 10.45
N PHE A 866 -12.51 28.95 11.68
CA PHE A 866 -13.02 27.92 12.59
C PHE A 866 -14.26 27.20 12.05
N LEU A 867 -15.16 27.90 11.36
CA LEU A 867 -16.35 27.27 10.75
C LEU A 867 -16.04 26.54 9.44
N THR A 868 -14.86 26.75 8.85
CA THR A 868 -14.50 26.24 7.52
C THR A 868 -13.56 25.03 7.58
N LEU A 869 -12.53 25.08 8.44
CA LEU A 869 -11.38 24.16 8.37
C LEU A 869 -11.44 22.87 9.21
N PRO A 870 -12.07 22.78 10.40
CA PRO A 870 -11.89 21.62 11.28
C PRO A 870 -12.24 20.28 10.63
N THR A 871 -13.37 20.22 9.91
CA THR A 871 -13.77 19.04 9.14
C THR A 871 -12.77 18.69 8.04
N THR A 872 -12.30 19.69 7.28
CA THR A 872 -11.29 19.52 6.21
C THR A 872 -9.96 19.00 6.75
N ILE A 873 -9.50 19.53 7.89
CA ILE A 873 -8.29 19.06 8.58
C ILE A 873 -8.50 17.62 9.08
N GLY A 874 -9.68 17.31 9.61
CA GLY A 874 -10.06 15.96 10.03
C GLY A 874 -9.97 14.94 8.88
N THR A 875 -10.59 15.23 7.75
CA THR A 875 -10.51 14.38 6.55
C THR A 875 -9.07 14.21 6.08
N LEU A 876 -8.31 15.31 5.97
CA LEU A 876 -6.91 15.24 5.54
C LEU A 876 -6.03 14.43 6.49
N LYS A 877 -6.28 14.48 7.81
CA LYS A 877 -5.57 13.69 8.80
C LYS A 877 -5.75 12.18 8.57
N GLU A 878 -6.94 11.76 8.15
CA GLU A 878 -7.22 10.37 7.80
C GLU A 878 -6.39 9.92 6.59
N TYR A 879 -6.35 10.71 5.52
CA TYR A 879 -5.56 10.39 4.33
C TYR A 879 -4.04 10.59 4.49
N ALA A 880 -3.63 11.40 5.47
CA ALA A 880 -2.24 11.64 5.83
C ALA A 880 -1.70 10.64 6.89
N SER A 881 -2.51 9.71 7.39
CA SER A 881 -2.08 8.73 8.39
C SER A 881 -0.94 7.83 7.88
N LEU A 882 0.05 7.52 8.71
CA LEU A 882 1.11 6.57 8.32
C LEU A 882 0.54 5.17 8.07
N LYS A 883 -0.47 4.79 8.86
CA LYS A 883 -1.17 3.51 8.79
C LYS A 883 -2.34 3.56 7.79
N PRO A 884 -2.32 2.77 6.71
CA PRO A 884 -3.42 2.71 5.76
C PRO A 884 -4.66 2.03 6.34
N SER A 885 -5.81 2.25 5.72
CA SER A 885 -7.06 1.58 6.08
C SER A 885 -7.01 0.11 5.67
N THR A 886 -6.51 -0.16 4.46
CA THR A 886 -6.42 -1.48 3.86
C THR A 886 -5.13 -1.62 3.05
N SER A 887 -4.66 -2.85 2.87
CA SER A 887 -3.48 -3.14 2.05
C SER A 887 -3.53 -4.53 1.42
N ILE A 888 -2.83 -4.68 0.31
CA ILE A 888 -2.49 -5.98 -0.28
C ILE A 888 -1.06 -6.26 0.13
N THR A 889 -0.82 -7.33 0.88
CA THR A 889 0.51 -7.60 1.45
C THR A 889 1.52 -7.89 0.34
N HIS A 890 2.82 -7.73 0.63
CA HIS A 890 3.87 -8.05 -0.34
C HIS A 890 3.81 -9.49 -0.82
N GLN A 891 3.49 -10.44 0.07
CA GLN A 891 3.27 -11.83 -0.31
C GLN A 891 2.12 -11.99 -1.31
N GLU A 892 0.98 -11.34 -1.05
CA GLU A 892 -0.18 -11.38 -1.95
C GLU A 892 0.14 -10.73 -3.31
N LEU A 893 0.82 -9.58 -3.31
CA LEU A 893 1.23 -8.88 -4.52
C LEU A 893 2.12 -9.73 -5.43
N ARG A 894 2.97 -10.61 -4.89
CA ARG A 894 3.78 -11.52 -5.72
C ARG A 894 2.90 -12.48 -6.52
N VAL A 895 1.84 -13.02 -5.92
CA VAL A 895 0.90 -13.91 -6.64
C VAL A 895 0.16 -13.15 -7.73
N LEU A 896 -0.28 -11.93 -7.43
CA LEU A 896 -0.98 -11.07 -8.41
C LEU A 896 -0.05 -10.62 -9.54
N ASP A 897 1.19 -10.24 -9.23
CA ASP A 897 2.22 -9.89 -10.22
C ASP A 897 2.55 -11.09 -11.10
N TYR A 898 2.70 -12.29 -10.53
CA TYR A 898 2.87 -13.52 -11.29
C TYR A 898 1.68 -13.79 -12.21
N LEU A 899 0.44 -13.69 -11.69
CA LEU A 899 -0.79 -13.86 -12.47
C LEU A 899 -0.88 -12.84 -13.61
N SER A 900 -0.53 -11.57 -13.39
CA SER A 900 -0.58 -10.50 -14.40
C SER A 900 0.27 -10.76 -15.65
N ARG A 901 1.25 -11.67 -15.56
CA ARG A 901 2.15 -12.04 -16.66
C ARG A 901 1.72 -13.31 -17.37
N GLN A 902 0.70 -13.99 -16.85
CA GLN A 902 0.15 -15.18 -17.49
C GLN A 902 -0.73 -14.78 -18.68
N PRO A 903 -0.95 -15.69 -19.64
CA PRO A 903 -1.92 -15.46 -20.71
C PRO A 903 -3.27 -15.03 -20.15
N HIS A 904 -3.78 -13.91 -20.66
CA HIS A 904 -5.05 -13.35 -20.18
C HIS A 904 -6.19 -14.38 -20.29
N SER A 905 -6.85 -14.64 -19.17
CA SER A 905 -7.91 -15.65 -19.06
C SER A 905 -8.82 -15.40 -17.85
N ARG A 906 -9.76 -16.30 -17.59
CA ARG A 906 -10.71 -16.23 -16.48
C ARG A 906 -10.09 -16.78 -15.19
N VAL A 907 -10.36 -16.08 -14.08
CA VAL A 907 -9.85 -16.43 -12.75
C VAL A 907 -10.97 -16.59 -11.73
N ILE A 908 -10.93 -17.67 -10.93
CA ILE A 908 -11.77 -17.77 -9.73
C ILE A 908 -11.12 -16.95 -8.63
N THR A 909 -11.89 -16.01 -8.07
CA THR A 909 -11.48 -15.15 -6.97
C THR A 909 -12.29 -15.42 -5.71
N PRO A 910 -11.69 -15.21 -4.52
CA PRO A 910 -12.36 -15.23 -3.22
C PRO A 910 -13.66 -14.44 -3.19
N VAL A 911 -14.67 -14.99 -2.51
CA VAL A 911 -15.97 -14.32 -2.31
C VAL A 911 -15.92 -13.52 -1.01
N HIS A 912 -16.28 -12.24 -1.07
CA HIS A 912 -16.33 -11.40 0.13
C HIS A 912 -17.39 -11.89 1.14
N SER A 913 -17.05 -11.79 2.44
CA SER A 913 -18.01 -11.97 3.54
C SER A 913 -17.71 -11.00 4.68
N ARG A 914 -18.75 -10.31 5.18
CA ARG A 914 -18.65 -9.33 6.27
C ARG A 914 -18.14 -9.92 7.58
N THR A 915 -18.40 -11.21 7.84
CA THR A 915 -17.90 -11.89 9.05
C THR A 915 -16.37 -12.04 9.06
N ARG A 916 -15.73 -11.95 7.89
CA ARG A 916 -14.28 -12.13 7.70
C ARG A 916 -13.44 -10.91 8.05
N ARG A 917 -14.06 -9.77 8.36
CA ARG A 917 -13.36 -8.55 8.80
C ARG A 917 -12.85 -8.63 10.24
N HIS A 918 -13.59 -9.31 11.12
CA HIS A 918 -13.31 -9.41 12.55
C HIS A 918 -11.94 -9.97 12.97
N PRO A 919 -11.31 -10.92 12.23
CA PRO A 919 -9.97 -11.38 12.58
C PRO A 919 -8.88 -10.32 12.32
N TYR A 920 -9.09 -9.31 11.48
CA TYR A 920 -8.00 -8.40 11.09
C TYR A 920 -8.05 -7.07 11.85
N SER A 921 -6.87 -6.58 12.24
CA SER A 921 -6.67 -5.18 12.62
C SER A 921 -6.24 -4.37 11.40
N THR A 922 -6.46 -3.05 11.40
CA THR A 922 -5.91 -2.20 10.31
C THR A 922 -4.39 -2.36 10.20
N PRO A 923 -3.80 -2.25 9.00
CA PRO A 923 -4.49 -2.26 7.72
C PRO A 923 -5.14 -3.62 7.44
N ILE A 924 -6.42 -3.60 7.08
CA ILE A 924 -7.17 -4.83 6.83
C ILE A 924 -6.79 -5.34 5.43
N PRO A 925 -6.52 -6.65 5.23
CA PRO A 925 -6.30 -7.20 3.90
C PRO A 925 -7.45 -6.86 2.96
N VAL A 926 -7.14 -6.44 1.74
CA VAL A 926 -8.16 -5.95 0.79
C VAL A 926 -9.24 -6.99 0.50
N HIS A 927 -8.88 -8.28 0.41
CA HIS A 927 -9.86 -9.36 0.22
C HIS A 927 -10.83 -9.55 1.41
N ALA A 928 -10.47 -9.06 2.60
CA ALA A 928 -11.24 -9.20 3.83
C ALA A 928 -11.98 -7.91 4.25
N SER A 929 -11.70 -6.75 3.63
CA SER A 929 -12.25 -5.46 4.07
C SER A 929 -13.68 -5.23 3.62
N ASP A 930 -13.88 -5.18 2.30
CA ASP A 930 -15.15 -4.93 1.61
C ASP A 930 -15.12 -5.77 0.32
N SER A 931 -16.26 -5.89 -0.38
CA SER A 931 -16.22 -6.50 -1.71
C SER A 931 -15.35 -5.67 -2.64
N THR A 932 -14.56 -6.26 -3.54
CA THR A 932 -13.60 -5.50 -4.34
C THR A 932 -13.20 -6.23 -5.62
N ALA A 933 -12.77 -5.45 -6.62
CA ALA A 933 -12.29 -5.90 -7.93
C ALA A 933 -10.77 -5.96 -8.03
N TYR A 934 -10.05 -6.10 -6.91
CA TYR A 934 -8.58 -5.93 -6.88
C TYR A 934 -7.80 -6.93 -7.77
N VAL A 935 -8.26 -8.17 -7.92
CA VAL A 935 -7.60 -9.17 -8.78
C VAL A 935 -7.69 -8.74 -10.26
N PRO A 936 -8.87 -8.49 -10.85
CA PRO A 936 -8.95 -7.90 -12.18
C PRO A 936 -8.21 -6.56 -12.32
N ALA A 937 -8.26 -5.70 -11.31
CA ALA A 937 -7.61 -4.38 -11.35
C ALA A 937 -6.08 -4.44 -11.44
N LEU A 938 -5.45 -5.44 -10.84
CA LEU A 938 -3.99 -5.56 -10.77
C LEU A 938 -3.39 -6.55 -11.76
N THR A 939 -4.22 -7.46 -12.28
CA THR A 939 -3.76 -8.54 -13.18
C THR A 939 -4.32 -8.42 -14.59
N GLY A 940 -5.40 -7.66 -14.76
CA GLY A 940 -6.14 -7.57 -16.02
C GLY A 940 -7.05 -8.77 -16.28
N HIS A 941 -6.92 -9.89 -15.57
CA HIS A 941 -7.74 -11.09 -15.79
C HIS A 941 -9.21 -10.85 -15.47
N GLN A 942 -10.10 -11.49 -16.24
CA GLN A 942 -11.54 -11.47 -15.95
C GLN A 942 -11.85 -12.37 -14.75
N ALA A 943 -12.43 -11.81 -13.69
CA ALA A 943 -12.91 -12.60 -12.56
C ALA A 943 -14.18 -13.36 -12.93
N LEU A 944 -14.30 -14.60 -12.44
CA LEU A 944 -15.56 -15.34 -12.38
C LEU A 944 -16.64 -14.47 -11.74
N PHE A 945 -16.28 -13.86 -10.60
CA PHE A 945 -17.16 -13.02 -9.80
C PHE A 945 -16.32 -12.15 -8.85
N ALA A 946 -16.44 -10.83 -8.98
CA ALA A 946 -15.84 -9.85 -8.08
C ALA A 946 -16.77 -8.65 -7.88
N ASP A 947 -16.57 -7.90 -6.79
CA ASP A 947 -17.30 -6.65 -6.50
C ASP A 947 -18.85 -6.73 -6.54
N GLU A 948 -19.44 -7.35 -5.50
CA GLU A 948 -20.88 -7.56 -5.40
C GLU A 948 -21.66 -6.23 -5.37
N VAL A 949 -21.08 -5.18 -4.78
CA VAL A 949 -21.72 -3.88 -4.60
C VAL A 949 -21.90 -3.20 -5.95
N ASN A 950 -20.85 -3.15 -6.78
CA ASN A 950 -20.95 -2.55 -8.10
C ASN A 950 -21.79 -3.39 -9.06
N LEU A 951 -21.75 -4.73 -8.95
CA LEU A 951 -22.65 -5.60 -9.72
C LEU A 951 -24.13 -5.38 -9.35
N GLU A 952 -24.44 -5.16 -8.08
CA GLU A 952 -25.80 -4.81 -7.62
C GLU A 952 -26.23 -3.42 -8.11
N ILE A 953 -25.36 -2.41 -8.04
CA ILE A 953 -25.63 -1.06 -8.53
C ILE A 953 -25.95 -1.04 -10.04
N MET A 954 -25.29 -1.91 -10.81
CA MET A 954 -25.49 -2.03 -12.25
C MET A 954 -26.64 -2.99 -12.65
N ASP A 955 -27.30 -3.64 -11.68
CA ASP A 955 -28.43 -4.56 -11.86
C ASP A 955 -28.08 -5.91 -12.54
N TYR A 956 -26.92 -6.50 -12.19
CA TYR A 956 -26.56 -7.86 -12.65
C TYR A 956 -27.17 -8.96 -11.77
N SER A 957 -27.61 -10.05 -12.40
CA SER A 957 -27.90 -11.30 -11.69
C SER A 957 -26.62 -12.10 -11.45
N TYR A 958 -26.07 -11.98 -10.24
CA TYR A 958 -24.82 -12.65 -9.85
C TYR A 958 -25.01 -13.73 -8.77
N GLN A 959 -26.21 -13.84 -8.18
CA GLN A 959 -26.43 -14.62 -6.94
C GLN A 959 -26.11 -16.11 -7.12
N LYS A 960 -26.46 -16.70 -8.27
CA LYS A 960 -26.18 -18.12 -8.59
C LYS A 960 -24.67 -18.38 -8.72
N ILE A 961 -23.96 -17.53 -9.48
CA ILE A 961 -22.50 -17.65 -9.64
C ILE A 961 -21.80 -17.46 -8.30
N ARG A 962 -22.23 -16.49 -7.49
CA ARG A 962 -21.71 -16.26 -6.13
C ARG A 962 -21.88 -17.49 -5.23
N GLN A 963 -23.06 -18.12 -5.22
CA GLN A 963 -23.31 -19.34 -4.45
C GLN A 963 -22.43 -20.50 -4.93
N ASN A 964 -22.27 -20.67 -6.24
CA ASN A 964 -21.39 -21.69 -6.80
C ASN A 964 -19.91 -21.44 -6.47
N ASN A 965 -19.45 -20.18 -6.49
CA ASN A 965 -18.10 -19.83 -6.09
C ASN A 965 -17.87 -20.08 -4.59
N LEU A 966 -18.83 -19.78 -3.72
CA LEU A 966 -18.77 -20.18 -2.31
C LEU A 966 -18.73 -21.70 -2.13
N ARG A 967 -19.55 -22.44 -2.90
CA ARG A 967 -19.52 -23.92 -2.89
C ARG A 967 -18.18 -24.45 -3.36
N PHE A 968 -17.54 -23.81 -4.33
CA PHE A 968 -16.25 -24.22 -4.90
C PHE A 968 -15.16 -24.36 -3.82
N TYR A 969 -15.04 -23.40 -2.90
CA TYR A 969 -14.06 -23.47 -1.81
C TYR A 969 -14.48 -24.38 -0.64
N ASN A 970 -15.78 -24.58 -0.43
CA ASN A 970 -16.30 -25.28 0.76
C ASN A 970 -16.70 -26.76 0.52
N THR A 971 -16.73 -27.21 -0.73
CA THR A 971 -17.13 -28.58 -1.08
C THR A 971 -16.03 -29.59 -0.73
N THR A 972 -16.44 -30.80 -0.34
CA THR A 972 -15.56 -31.97 -0.20
C THR A 972 -15.59 -32.89 -1.43
N ASP A 973 -16.57 -32.69 -2.32
CA ASP A 973 -16.71 -33.40 -3.60
C ASP A 973 -15.81 -32.75 -4.67
N TYR A 974 -14.94 -33.53 -5.32
CA TYR A 974 -14.00 -33.07 -6.35
C TYR A 974 -14.60 -32.99 -7.77
N ILE A 975 -15.74 -33.64 -8.01
CA ILE A 975 -16.40 -33.66 -9.32
C ILE A 975 -16.94 -32.27 -9.64
N PHE A 976 -17.65 -31.65 -8.69
CA PHE A 976 -18.20 -30.31 -8.87
C PHE A 976 -17.13 -29.25 -9.22
N PRO A 977 -16.01 -29.07 -8.48
CA PRO A 977 -14.96 -28.13 -8.85
C PRO A 977 -14.39 -28.35 -10.24
N THR A 978 -14.16 -29.61 -10.62
CA THR A 978 -13.60 -29.98 -11.93
C THR A 978 -14.55 -29.59 -13.06
N ASP A 979 -15.83 -29.95 -12.94
CA ASP A 979 -16.85 -29.60 -13.94
C ASP A 979 -17.14 -28.10 -13.97
N PHE A 980 -17.13 -27.45 -12.80
CA PHE A 980 -17.37 -26.02 -12.67
C PHE A 980 -16.29 -25.20 -13.39
N VAL A 981 -15.02 -25.55 -13.21
CA VAL A 981 -13.90 -24.91 -13.91
C VAL A 981 -14.01 -25.13 -15.42
N ARG A 982 -14.28 -26.35 -15.87
CA ARG A 982 -14.42 -26.68 -17.30
C ARG A 982 -15.58 -25.91 -17.94
N GLN A 983 -16.75 -25.90 -17.31
CA GLN A 983 -17.95 -25.23 -17.81
C GLN A 983 -17.76 -23.71 -17.95
N ASN A 984 -17.02 -23.09 -17.03
CA ASN A 984 -16.81 -21.64 -16.99
C ASN A 984 -15.49 -21.20 -17.66
N GLN A 985 -14.73 -22.13 -18.26
CA GLN A 985 -13.45 -21.87 -18.93
C GLN A 985 -12.42 -21.19 -18.02
N ILE A 986 -12.31 -21.66 -16.78
CA ILE A 986 -11.38 -21.13 -15.78
C ILE A 986 -9.98 -21.70 -16.01
N GLU A 987 -9.00 -20.82 -16.17
CA GLU A 987 -7.59 -21.21 -16.31
C GLU A 987 -6.83 -21.09 -14.98
N TYR A 988 -7.25 -20.14 -14.14
CA TYR A 988 -6.56 -19.78 -12.90
C TYR A 988 -7.51 -19.81 -11.71
N ILE A 989 -7.06 -20.37 -10.60
CA ILE A 989 -7.78 -20.39 -9.32
C ILE A 989 -6.90 -19.70 -8.30
N TYR A 990 -7.37 -18.56 -7.79
CA TYR A 990 -6.65 -17.77 -6.82
C TYR A 990 -7.13 -18.10 -5.40
N GLN A 991 -6.21 -18.43 -4.49
CA GLN A 991 -6.51 -18.84 -3.12
C GLN A 991 -5.88 -17.90 -2.09
N THR A 992 -6.54 -17.78 -0.95
CA THR A 992 -6.08 -17.01 0.22
C THR A 992 -6.04 -17.91 1.45
N SER A 993 -5.60 -17.39 2.60
CA SER A 993 -5.60 -18.13 3.86
C SER A 993 -7.01 -18.57 4.32
N GLN A 994 -8.05 -17.88 3.86
CA GLN A 994 -9.44 -18.18 4.22
C GLN A 994 -10.22 -18.91 3.11
N ASP A 995 -9.81 -18.73 1.86
CA ASP A 995 -10.43 -19.35 0.69
C ASP A 995 -9.44 -20.32 0.05
N HIS A 996 -9.35 -21.50 0.67
CA HIS A 996 -8.54 -22.61 0.22
C HIS A 996 -9.44 -23.85 0.07
N MET A 997 -9.27 -24.59 -1.02
CA MET A 997 -10.05 -25.81 -1.26
C MET A 997 -9.72 -26.88 -0.20
N ASN A 998 -10.74 -27.52 0.36
CA ASN A 998 -10.58 -28.48 1.46
C ASN A 998 -10.51 -29.95 1.00
N THR A 999 -9.79 -30.25 -0.08
CA THR A 999 -9.74 -31.60 -0.66
C THR A 999 -8.33 -32.20 -0.63
N LYS A 1000 -8.18 -33.39 -0.03
CA LYS A 1000 -6.91 -34.15 0.00
C LYS A 1000 -6.43 -34.56 -1.40
N ASP A 1001 -7.35 -34.61 -2.38
CA ASP A 1001 -7.10 -35.01 -3.76
C ASP A 1001 -6.77 -33.83 -4.69
N LEU A 1002 -6.49 -32.63 -4.16
CA LEU A 1002 -6.16 -31.42 -4.93
C LEU A 1002 -5.12 -31.66 -6.02
N SER A 1003 -4.03 -32.36 -5.67
CA SER A 1003 -2.91 -32.64 -6.56
C SER A 1003 -3.28 -33.55 -7.75
N THR A 1004 -4.42 -34.23 -7.72
CA THR A 1004 -4.85 -35.11 -8.83
C THR A 1004 -5.57 -34.35 -9.94
N HIS A 1005 -6.17 -33.19 -9.62
CA HIS A 1005 -6.99 -32.41 -10.56
C HIS A 1005 -6.46 -30.99 -10.83
N PHE A 1006 -5.65 -30.44 -9.93
CA PHE A 1006 -5.11 -29.10 -10.02
C PHE A 1006 -3.62 -29.11 -9.73
N ASP A 1007 -2.86 -28.29 -10.47
CA ASP A 1007 -1.46 -28.01 -10.20
C ASP A 1007 -1.33 -26.64 -9.57
N THR A 1008 -0.61 -26.57 -8.45
CA THR A 1008 -0.16 -25.30 -7.89
C THR A 1008 0.97 -24.77 -8.75
N ILE A 1009 0.77 -23.62 -9.39
CA ILE A 1009 1.75 -23.02 -10.31
C ILE A 1009 2.55 -21.89 -9.66
N PHE A 1010 2.04 -21.30 -8.57
CA PHE A 1010 2.75 -20.30 -7.79
C PHE A 1010 2.19 -20.23 -6.37
N THR A 1011 3.05 -20.02 -5.37
CA THR A 1011 2.66 -19.80 -3.97
C THR A 1011 3.46 -18.66 -3.38
N SER A 1012 2.86 -17.84 -2.54
CA SER A 1012 3.54 -16.78 -1.79
C SER A 1012 2.90 -16.62 -0.41
N GLY A 1013 3.57 -17.07 0.65
CA GLY A 1013 2.98 -17.11 1.99
C GLY A 1013 1.70 -17.95 2.02
N ASN A 1014 0.59 -17.37 2.51
CA ASN A 1014 -0.73 -18.03 2.55
C ASN A 1014 -1.56 -17.84 1.26
N TYR A 1015 -0.94 -17.39 0.16
CA TYR A 1015 -1.61 -17.16 -1.11
C TYR A 1015 -1.07 -18.13 -2.15
N SER A 1016 -1.94 -18.70 -2.96
CA SER A 1016 -1.55 -19.65 -4.00
C SER A 1016 -2.37 -19.45 -5.28
N LEU A 1017 -1.76 -19.84 -6.39
CA LEU A 1017 -2.36 -19.85 -7.71
C LEU A 1017 -2.31 -21.27 -8.25
N LEU A 1018 -3.47 -21.79 -8.62
CA LEU A 1018 -3.61 -23.12 -9.18
C LEU A 1018 -4.11 -23.05 -10.61
N THR A 1019 -3.79 -24.08 -11.39
CA THR A 1019 -4.35 -24.31 -12.73
C THR A 1019 -4.94 -25.73 -12.81
N PRO A 1020 -6.03 -25.94 -13.56
CA PRO A 1020 -6.60 -27.27 -13.77
C PRO A 1020 -5.69 -28.15 -14.64
N LYS A 1021 -5.54 -29.43 -14.25
CA LYS A 1021 -4.79 -30.43 -15.05
C LYS A 1021 -5.50 -30.83 -16.34
N ILE A 1022 -6.82 -30.79 -16.31
CA ILE A 1022 -7.70 -31.15 -17.43
C ILE A 1022 -8.36 -29.86 -17.90
N LYS A 1023 -7.96 -29.39 -19.08
CA LYS A 1023 -8.51 -28.20 -19.73
C LYS A 1023 -9.83 -28.52 -20.44
#